data_AF-A0A371GGD3-F1
#
_entry.id   AF-A0A371GGD3-F1
#
_cell.length_a   1.000
_cell.length_b   1.000
_cell.length_c   1.000
_cell.angle_alpha   90.00
_cell.angle_beta   90.00
_cell.angle_gamma   90.00
#
_symmetry.space_group_name_H-M   'P 1'
#
loop_
_entity.id
_entity.type
_entity.pdbx_description
1 polymer ?
#
loop_
_entity_poly.entity_id
_entity_poly.type
_entity_poly.pdbx_seq_one_letter_code
_entity_poly.pdbx_strand_id
1 'polypeptide(L)'
;MYKQTTKVVGLTRVIRRHMLTMVSNLCYTSSLPINTKSQFLFPHSTRTFLSSIHPGLSNKKQLTTFGTHPYALLLSLVFSILYFADGNWFSSTCFRIRRHILNQVFPVVSFQRRVEEAKEMTIKPDVRVSEGKVAVKERTILTGMPENVVATSAVEGVFLGAEVEKEDSRHVVSLGILKDVRFMACFRFKMWWMAQKMGDRGRDIPLETQFLLVETKDGSHLDNNENPIVYTVFLPLIEGSFRACLQGDPHDHLQLCLESGDADTKASSFTHAVFISAGTDPFATIHHAFRAVRNHLNTFRLRHEKKLPGIVDCFGWCTWDAFYQEVTQEGVQAGIQTLAGGGAPPKFVIIDDGWQSVGVDENRENSESKPNTLQRLTGMKENAKFQKEEPKLGIKNIVEIAKKKHEVKHVYVWHAITGYWGGVRPGVREMEEYGSVMKYPNVSSGVAENEPTWKTDPLAVQGLGLVSPKKVFAFYDQLHSYLASAGIDGVKVDVQCVLETLGAGLGGRVELTRQYHQALDASISRNFPDNGCIACMSHSTDALYCSKQTAVVRASDDFYPRDPVSHTIHIASVAYNSVFLGEIMLPDWDMFHSLHPAAEYHASARAISGGPLYVSDAPGKHDFDLLKKMVLPDGSVLRARLPGRPTKDCLFTDPARDGISLLKIWNMNKFGGVLGVYNCQGAAWSATERKNAFHQTDSAPITGYVRGGDVHLIAEAAADEDWNGDCALYSHHSGQAIVLPHNVALPVSLKVLEHEVFAVAPVKVLVAGYSFAPFGLVNMFNAGGAIEGLVYEVVNSQGLVRLEMKGCGKFGAYSSAKPTRCLLGNNQVNFGYDADSGLLTFNIHHLPQDGHRVHVIELVYHLSS
;
A
#
# COMPACT_ATOMS: atom_id res chain seq x y z
N MET A 1 -11.49 -69.80 11.84
CA MET A 1 -12.09 -71.09 12.27
C MET A 1 -12.86 -70.78 13.55
N TYR A 2 -14.14 -71.19 13.68
CA TYR A 2 -15.13 -70.68 14.68
C TYR A 2 -15.44 -69.16 14.51
N LYS A 3 -16.68 -68.63 14.55
CA LYS A 3 -17.89 -68.81 15.40
C LYS A 3 -17.69 -68.21 16.81
N GLN A 4 -18.63 -67.47 17.42
CA GLN A 4 -20.09 -67.33 17.23
C GLN A 4 -20.54 -65.89 17.68
N THR A 5 -21.74 -65.30 17.48
CA THR A 5 -23.10 -65.73 17.03
C THR A 5 -23.84 -64.56 16.34
N THR A 6 -25.03 -64.79 15.76
CA THR A 6 -26.08 -63.78 15.43
C THR A 6 -26.98 -63.48 16.67
N LYS A 7 -28.07 -62.68 16.72
CA LYS A 7 -29.07 -62.23 15.71
C LYS A 7 -30.03 -61.17 16.31
N VAL A 8 -30.39 -60.10 15.58
CA VAL A 8 -31.73 -59.43 15.58
C VAL A 8 -31.94 -58.81 14.18
N VAL A 9 -33.19 -58.72 13.71
CA VAL A 9 -33.56 -58.21 12.36
C VAL A 9 -34.46 -56.98 12.49
N GLY A 10 -34.29 -55.96 11.64
CA GLY A 10 -35.08 -54.72 11.72
C GLY A 10 -34.84 -53.69 10.59
N LEU A 11 -34.77 -54.11 9.33
CA LEU A 11 -34.48 -53.21 8.20
C LEU A 11 -35.70 -52.32 7.81
N THR A 12 -35.42 -51.09 7.36
CA THR A 12 -36.30 -50.25 6.51
C THR A 12 -37.77 -50.03 6.95
N ARG A 13 -38.03 -49.03 7.81
CA ARG A 13 -39.36 -48.37 7.82
C ARG A 13 -39.46 -46.90 8.25
N VAL A 14 -38.39 -46.24 8.70
CA VAL A 14 -38.45 -44.84 9.21
C VAL A 14 -37.99 -43.80 8.17
N ILE A 15 -36.89 -44.03 7.44
CA ILE A 15 -36.31 -43.08 6.48
C ILE A 15 -37.04 -43.13 5.12
N ARG A 16 -38.38 -43.04 5.14
CA ARG A 16 -39.22 -42.88 3.94
C ARG A 16 -40.45 -41.99 4.16
N ARG A 17 -40.43 -41.15 5.22
CA ARG A 17 -41.53 -40.26 5.61
C ARG A 17 -41.16 -38.77 5.75
N HIS A 18 -39.96 -38.38 5.32
CA HIS A 18 -39.44 -36.99 5.36
C HIS A 18 -38.84 -36.50 4.02
N MET A 19 -39.04 -37.23 2.92
CA MET A 19 -38.67 -36.80 1.56
C MET A 19 -39.86 -36.87 0.59
N LEU A 20 -41.05 -36.46 1.05
CA LEU A 20 -42.29 -36.50 0.24
C LEU A 20 -43.31 -35.42 0.63
N THR A 21 -42.82 -34.23 1.00
CA THR A 21 -43.69 -33.11 1.45
C THR A 21 -43.19 -31.72 1.03
N MET A 22 -42.41 -31.61 -0.06
CA MET A 22 -41.89 -30.29 -0.50
C MET A 22 -41.79 -30.07 -2.02
N VAL A 23 -42.49 -30.86 -2.84
CA VAL A 23 -42.67 -30.58 -4.29
C VAL A 23 -44.10 -30.92 -4.73
N SER A 24 -45.06 -30.03 -4.43
CA SER A 24 -46.34 -29.94 -5.14
C SER A 24 -47.05 -28.62 -4.82
N ASN A 25 -47.98 -28.23 -5.72
CA ASN A 25 -49.01 -27.21 -5.54
C ASN A 25 -48.54 -25.76 -5.29
N LEU A 26 -48.18 -25.07 -6.38
CA LEU A 26 -48.16 -23.60 -6.40
C LEU A 26 -48.70 -23.04 -7.72
N CYS A 27 -50.01 -23.18 -7.96
CA CYS A 27 -50.79 -22.39 -8.93
C CYS A 27 -52.32 -22.59 -8.79
N TYR A 28 -53.08 -21.65 -9.37
CA TYR A 28 -54.53 -21.63 -9.65
C TYR A 28 -55.58 -21.31 -8.55
N THR A 29 -56.01 -20.03 -8.58
CA THR A 29 -57.41 -19.49 -8.58
C THR A 29 -58.33 -19.47 -7.34
N SER A 30 -58.68 -18.23 -6.94
CA SER A 30 -60.03 -17.70 -6.54
C SER A 30 -60.86 -18.40 -5.46
N SER A 31 -61.44 -17.73 -4.44
CA SER A 31 -62.50 -16.70 -4.63
C SER A 31 -63.03 -16.06 -3.31
N LEU A 32 -63.55 -14.82 -3.39
CA LEU A 32 -64.61 -14.20 -2.55
C LEU A 32 -64.29 -13.85 -1.04
N PRO A 33 -65.05 -12.90 -0.41
CA PRO A 33 -64.45 -11.90 0.51
C PRO A 33 -65.27 -11.54 1.80
N ILE A 34 -64.96 -10.36 2.41
CA ILE A 34 -65.80 -9.46 3.26
C ILE A 34 -65.62 -9.48 4.81
N ASN A 35 -65.41 -8.27 5.37
CA ASN A 35 -65.58 -7.80 6.79
C ASN A 35 -64.65 -8.37 7.89
N THR A 36 -64.41 -7.72 9.05
CA THR A 36 -65.02 -6.48 9.64
C THR A 36 -64.03 -5.61 10.48
N LYS A 37 -64.46 -4.36 10.73
CA LYS A 37 -63.88 -3.22 11.48
C LYS A 37 -63.37 -3.42 12.94
N SER A 38 -62.34 -2.65 13.29
CA SER A 38 -62.23 -1.69 14.44
C SER A 38 -61.07 -0.70 14.12
N GLN A 39 -61.05 0.63 14.33
CA GLN A 39 -61.42 1.55 15.44
C GLN A 39 -60.49 1.40 16.67
N PHE A 40 -59.80 2.44 17.20
CA PHE A 40 -60.06 3.91 17.23
C PHE A 40 -58.80 4.83 17.31
N LEU A 41 -59.01 6.13 16.99
CA LEU A 41 -58.41 7.38 17.55
C LEU A 41 -56.88 7.71 17.49
N PHE A 42 -56.49 8.51 16.48
CA PHE A 42 -56.08 9.95 16.53
C PHE A 42 -55.72 10.64 17.88
N PRO A 43 -54.82 11.68 17.90
CA PRO A 43 -54.95 12.89 17.05
C PRO A 43 -53.70 13.61 16.47
N HIS A 44 -54.00 14.44 15.45
CA HIS A 44 -53.38 15.70 14.97
C HIS A 44 -51.90 16.02 15.28
N SER A 45 -51.12 16.48 14.28
CA SER A 45 -51.37 17.76 13.58
C SER A 45 -51.14 17.76 12.06
N THR A 46 -51.58 18.84 11.39
CA THR A 46 -51.53 19.03 9.92
C THR A 46 -51.31 20.49 9.55
N ARG A 47 -50.47 20.75 8.53
CA ARG A 47 -50.38 21.92 7.59
C ARG A 47 -48.95 21.95 6.98
N THR A 48 -48.70 22.34 5.72
CA THR A 48 -49.56 22.88 4.64
C THR A 48 -48.94 22.61 3.25
N PHE A 49 -49.79 22.30 2.25
CA PHE A 49 -49.78 22.74 0.82
C PHE A 49 -48.49 22.61 -0.03
N LEU A 50 -48.49 22.03 -1.25
CA LEU A 50 -49.16 22.43 -2.51
C LEU A 50 -48.65 23.79 -3.07
N SER A 51 -48.35 23.99 -4.37
CA SER A 51 -48.32 23.11 -5.56
C SER A 51 -47.70 23.88 -6.77
N SER A 52 -48.12 23.59 -8.03
CA SER A 52 -47.99 24.43 -9.25
C SER A 52 -46.64 24.30 -10.04
N ILE A 53 -46.53 24.26 -11.39
CA ILE A 53 -47.51 24.21 -12.52
C ILE A 53 -47.02 23.26 -13.66
N HIS A 54 -48.01 22.64 -14.34
CA HIS A 54 -48.13 22.00 -15.68
C HIS A 54 -47.54 22.74 -16.93
N PRO A 55 -47.75 22.30 -18.22
CA PRO A 55 -48.16 21.00 -18.82
C PRO A 55 -47.41 20.58 -20.14
N GLY A 56 -47.76 19.40 -20.69
CA GLY A 56 -47.65 19.06 -22.13
C GLY A 56 -46.71 17.87 -22.43
N LEU A 57 -47.02 16.90 -23.32
CA LEU A 57 -48.13 16.71 -24.27
C LEU A 57 -48.55 15.21 -24.31
N SER A 58 -49.65 14.87 -25.00
CA SER A 58 -50.14 13.48 -25.20
C SER A 58 -49.47 12.83 -26.44
N ASN A 59 -49.49 11.51 -26.68
CA ASN A 59 -50.69 10.68 -26.83
C ASN A 59 -50.42 9.13 -26.78
N LYS A 60 -51.44 8.34 -27.07
CA LYS A 60 -51.57 6.89 -26.78
C LYS A 60 -50.89 5.92 -27.79
N LYS A 61 -50.59 4.71 -27.27
CA LYS A 61 -50.93 3.33 -27.76
C LYS A 61 -49.79 2.34 -28.18
N GLN A 62 -49.91 1.14 -27.58
CA GLN A 62 -49.57 -0.23 -28.04
C GLN A 62 -48.11 -0.75 -28.03
N LEU A 63 -47.95 -1.84 -27.23
CA LEU A 63 -47.24 -3.12 -27.48
C LEU A 63 -45.74 -3.10 -27.91
N THR A 64 -44.84 -3.98 -27.43
CA THR A 64 -45.00 -5.22 -26.63
C THR A 64 -43.72 -5.57 -25.83
N THR A 65 -43.86 -6.46 -24.84
CA THR A 65 -42.83 -7.37 -24.29
C THR A 65 -41.40 -6.86 -24.03
N PHE A 66 -41.05 -6.73 -22.74
CA PHE A 66 -39.75 -7.19 -22.23
C PHE A 66 -39.98 -7.98 -20.92
N GLY A 67 -39.18 -9.02 -20.69
CA GLY A 67 -39.39 -9.99 -19.61
C GLY A 67 -38.90 -9.52 -18.24
N THR A 68 -39.57 -9.98 -17.17
CA THR A 68 -39.19 -9.71 -15.78
C THR A 68 -37.98 -10.56 -15.36
N HIS A 69 -36.80 -9.94 -15.21
CA HIS A 69 -35.63 -10.60 -14.62
C HIS A 69 -35.79 -10.79 -13.10
N PRO A 70 -35.45 -11.95 -12.53
CA PRO A 70 -35.74 -12.28 -11.12
C PRO A 70 -34.87 -11.58 -10.06
N TYR A 71 -33.97 -10.68 -10.45
CA TYR A 71 -32.99 -10.07 -9.52
C TYR A 71 -33.56 -9.03 -8.55
N ALA A 72 -34.67 -8.36 -8.88
CA ALA A 72 -35.25 -7.30 -8.04
C ALA A 72 -35.80 -7.83 -6.69
N LEU A 73 -36.34 -9.06 -6.67
CA LEU A 73 -36.88 -9.68 -5.46
C LEU A 73 -35.78 -10.12 -4.48
N LEU A 74 -34.58 -10.43 -4.97
CA LEU A 74 -33.48 -10.89 -4.12
C LEU A 74 -32.92 -9.76 -3.24
N LEU A 75 -32.73 -8.55 -3.79
CA LEU A 75 -32.27 -7.39 -3.01
C LEU A 75 -33.29 -6.97 -1.95
N SER A 76 -34.58 -7.00 -2.26
CA SER A 76 -35.64 -6.70 -1.29
C SER A 76 -35.57 -7.62 -0.07
N LEU A 77 -35.36 -8.93 -0.29
CA LEU A 77 -35.29 -9.91 0.80
C LEU A 77 -34.04 -9.71 1.67
N VAL A 78 -32.88 -9.42 1.05
CA VAL A 78 -31.62 -9.15 1.76
C VAL A 78 -31.71 -7.91 2.66
N PHE A 79 -32.31 -6.81 2.17
CA PHE A 79 -32.53 -5.62 2.98
C PHE A 79 -33.47 -5.86 4.17
N SER A 80 -34.53 -6.67 4.00
CA SER A 80 -35.43 -7.03 5.10
C SER A 80 -34.76 -7.89 6.18
N ILE A 81 -33.86 -8.81 5.79
CA ILE A 81 -33.13 -9.69 6.72
C ILE A 81 -32.06 -8.92 7.51
N LEU A 82 -31.50 -7.83 6.96
CA LEU A 82 -30.48 -7.01 7.62
C LEU A 82 -31.03 -6.02 8.66
N TYR A 83 -32.35 -5.82 8.75
CA TYR A 83 -32.97 -4.82 9.63
C TYR A 83 -33.72 -5.40 10.86
N PHE A 84 -33.78 -6.72 11.01
CA PHE A 84 -34.41 -7.42 12.14
C PHE A 84 -33.56 -8.62 12.58
N ALA A 85 -32.45 -8.36 13.25
CA ALA A 85 -31.51 -9.39 13.70
C ALA A 85 -30.80 -9.13 15.05
N ASP A 86 -31.32 -8.23 15.89
CA ASP A 86 -30.94 -8.18 17.31
C ASP A 86 -31.67 -9.30 18.07
N GLY A 87 -31.06 -10.48 18.13
CA GLY A 87 -31.61 -11.64 18.82
C GLY A 87 -30.76 -12.91 18.67
N ASN A 88 -30.38 -13.50 19.80
CA ASN A 88 -29.54 -14.71 19.83
C ASN A 88 -30.32 -15.96 19.38
N TRP A 89 -29.91 -16.57 18.26
CA TRP A 89 -29.65 -18.03 18.10
C TRP A 89 -29.18 -18.32 16.67
N PHE A 90 -28.14 -19.14 16.49
CA PHE A 90 -27.66 -19.57 15.17
C PHE A 90 -27.17 -21.02 15.16
N SER A 91 -27.45 -21.75 14.07
CA SER A 91 -26.96 -23.11 13.85
C SER A 91 -25.84 -23.14 12.79
N SER A 92 -25.00 -24.18 12.87
CA SER A 92 -23.71 -24.26 12.16
C SER A 92 -23.78 -24.26 10.63
N THR A 93 -24.90 -24.70 10.03
CA THR A 93 -25.00 -24.88 8.57
C THR A 93 -24.97 -23.55 7.79
N CYS A 94 -25.62 -22.49 8.30
CA CYS A 94 -25.65 -21.19 7.63
C CYS A 94 -24.27 -20.51 7.58
N PHE A 95 -23.37 -20.87 8.52
CA PHE A 95 -22.05 -20.27 8.61
C PHE A 95 -21.17 -20.61 7.41
N ARG A 96 -21.29 -21.82 6.83
CA ARG A 96 -20.46 -22.27 5.70
C ARG A 96 -20.73 -21.50 4.40
N ILE A 97 -21.99 -21.24 4.06
CA ILE A 97 -22.35 -20.46 2.87
C ILE A 97 -21.95 -18.99 3.05
N ARG A 98 -22.14 -18.43 4.26
CA ARG A 98 -21.70 -17.07 4.59
C ARG A 98 -20.17 -16.92 4.55
N ARG A 99 -19.41 -17.95 4.98
CA ARG A 99 -17.93 -18.03 4.91
C ARG A 99 -17.43 -17.95 3.47
N HIS A 100 -18.08 -18.60 2.51
CA HIS A 100 -17.67 -18.57 1.11
C HIS A 100 -17.95 -17.20 0.45
N ILE A 101 -19.14 -16.64 0.65
CA ILE A 101 -19.54 -15.36 0.04
C ILE A 101 -18.72 -14.17 0.61
N LEU A 102 -18.50 -14.11 1.92
CA LEU A 102 -17.72 -13.01 2.52
C LEU A 102 -16.26 -12.99 2.04
N ASN A 103 -15.64 -14.17 1.89
CA ASN A 103 -14.26 -14.28 1.42
C ASN A 103 -14.07 -13.81 -0.04
N GLN A 104 -15.10 -13.94 -0.88
CA GLN A 104 -15.05 -13.47 -2.27
C GLN A 104 -15.27 -11.96 -2.41
N VAL A 105 -16.03 -11.32 -1.49
CA VAL A 105 -16.45 -9.91 -1.64
C VAL A 105 -15.52 -8.92 -0.90
N PHE A 106 -14.89 -9.31 0.22
CA PHE A 106 -13.99 -8.40 0.98
C PHE A 106 -12.65 -9.03 1.39
N PRO A 107 -11.64 -9.13 0.49
CA PRO A 107 -10.34 -9.78 0.75
C PRO A 107 -9.40 -9.08 1.73
N VAL A 108 -9.80 -7.95 2.33
CA VAL A 108 -9.08 -7.28 3.44
C VAL A 108 -9.47 -7.90 4.78
N VAL A 109 -10.70 -8.38 4.89
CA VAL A 109 -11.23 -9.04 6.11
C VAL A 109 -10.54 -10.39 6.34
N SER A 110 -10.01 -11.07 5.31
CA SER A 110 -9.27 -12.33 5.50
C SER A 110 -7.98 -12.13 6.31
N PHE A 111 -7.21 -11.08 6.01
CA PHE A 111 -5.99 -10.73 6.72
C PHE A 111 -6.30 -10.37 8.18
N GLN A 112 -7.24 -9.44 8.41
CA GLN A 112 -7.68 -9.09 9.77
C GLN A 112 -8.14 -10.34 10.53
N ARG A 113 -9.01 -11.15 9.92
CA ARG A 113 -9.61 -12.33 10.54
C ARG A 113 -8.60 -13.44 10.82
N ARG A 114 -7.60 -13.69 9.96
CA ARG A 114 -6.53 -14.66 10.28
C ARG A 114 -5.44 -14.10 11.19
N VAL A 115 -5.21 -12.79 11.25
CA VAL A 115 -4.44 -12.16 12.35
C VAL A 115 -5.19 -12.31 13.68
N GLU A 116 -6.53 -12.32 13.67
CA GLU A 116 -7.34 -12.59 14.86
C GLU A 116 -7.52 -14.09 15.19
N GLU A 117 -7.61 -14.98 14.21
CA GLU A 117 -7.63 -16.44 14.42
C GLU A 117 -6.21 -16.94 14.81
N ALA A 118 -5.13 -16.28 14.36
CA ALA A 118 -3.75 -16.50 14.81
C ALA A 118 -3.49 -16.09 16.28
N LYS A 119 -4.48 -15.52 16.99
CA LYS A 119 -4.43 -15.39 18.46
C LYS A 119 -4.27 -16.75 19.15
N GLU A 120 -4.70 -17.86 18.53
CA GLU A 120 -4.58 -19.21 19.12
C GLU A 120 -3.22 -19.87 18.90
N MET A 121 -2.36 -19.37 17.98
CA MET A 121 -1.03 -19.97 17.71
C MET A 121 0.15 -19.02 17.93
N THR A 122 -0.06 -17.70 18.02
CA THR A 122 1.03 -16.73 18.22
C THR A 122 1.17 -16.37 19.70
N ILE A 123 2.04 -17.07 20.44
CA ILE A 123 2.34 -16.75 21.84
C ILE A 123 2.96 -15.33 21.90
N LYS A 124 2.16 -14.34 22.31
CA LYS A 124 2.64 -12.97 22.57
C LYS A 124 3.58 -12.98 23.78
N PRO A 125 4.85 -12.56 23.63
CA PRO A 125 5.77 -12.34 24.75
C PRO A 125 5.32 -11.15 25.60
N ASP A 126 5.30 -11.30 26.92
CA ASP A 126 5.22 -10.15 27.83
C ASP A 126 6.46 -9.26 27.64
N VAL A 127 6.23 -7.96 27.41
CA VAL A 127 7.24 -6.92 27.61
C VAL A 127 7.19 -6.51 29.08
N ARG A 128 8.33 -6.57 29.77
CA ARG A 128 8.43 -6.28 31.21
C ARG A 128 9.49 -5.22 31.45
N VAL A 129 9.19 -4.26 32.31
CA VAL A 129 10.11 -3.19 32.73
C VAL A 129 10.31 -3.33 34.24
N SER A 130 11.55 -3.62 34.64
CA SER A 130 11.90 -3.97 36.02
C SER A 130 13.41 -3.89 36.23
N GLU A 131 13.87 -3.53 37.42
CA GLU A 131 15.31 -3.52 37.79
C GLU A 131 16.22 -2.72 36.84
N GLY A 132 15.72 -1.61 36.26
CA GLY A 132 16.46 -0.83 35.27
C GLY A 132 16.68 -1.59 33.94
N LYS A 133 15.80 -2.52 33.58
CA LYS A 133 15.86 -3.32 32.35
C LYS A 133 14.52 -3.28 31.61
N VAL A 134 14.59 -3.34 30.29
CA VAL A 134 13.45 -3.75 29.44
C VAL A 134 13.73 -5.18 28.96
N ALA A 135 12.89 -6.12 29.38
CA ALA A 135 13.02 -7.55 29.07
C ALA A 135 11.77 -8.07 28.37
N VAL A 136 11.93 -9.14 27.59
CA VAL A 136 10.87 -9.77 26.81
C VAL A 136 10.99 -11.28 26.97
N LYS A 137 9.98 -11.91 27.60
CA LYS A 137 10.14 -13.19 28.32
C LYS A 137 11.31 -13.10 29.31
N GLU A 138 12.41 -13.81 29.04
CA GLU A 138 13.62 -13.87 29.86
C GLU A 138 14.83 -13.20 29.17
N ARG A 139 14.68 -12.78 27.90
CA ARG A 139 15.74 -12.08 27.16
C ARG A 139 15.69 -10.58 27.49
N THR A 140 16.82 -10.00 27.85
CA THR A 140 16.92 -8.55 28.08
C THR A 140 17.19 -7.83 26.77
N ILE A 141 16.50 -6.71 26.52
CA ILE A 141 16.68 -5.84 25.35
C ILE A 141 17.47 -4.58 25.73
N LEU A 142 17.08 -3.92 26.82
CA LEU A 142 17.76 -2.73 27.35
C LEU A 142 18.21 -2.96 28.79
N THR A 143 19.39 -2.42 29.13
CA THR A 143 19.99 -2.49 30.48
C THR A 143 20.39 -1.11 30.98
N GLY A 144 20.35 -0.86 32.30
CA GLY A 144 20.71 0.44 32.85
C GLY A 144 19.74 1.56 32.44
N MET A 145 18.46 1.23 32.30
CA MET A 145 17.38 2.21 32.12
C MET A 145 17.34 3.13 33.36
N PRO A 146 17.47 4.46 33.20
CA PRO A 146 17.46 5.42 34.32
C PRO A 146 16.14 5.43 35.11
N GLU A 147 16.23 5.84 36.39
CA GLU A 147 15.06 5.94 37.28
C GLU A 147 14.02 6.97 36.81
N ASN A 148 14.42 7.95 35.99
CA ASN A 148 13.54 8.98 35.45
C ASN A 148 12.81 8.57 34.15
N VAL A 149 13.00 7.33 33.68
CA VAL A 149 12.22 6.74 32.57
C VAL A 149 11.00 6.03 33.14
N VAL A 150 9.81 6.59 32.90
CA VAL A 150 8.55 6.03 33.39
C VAL A 150 8.00 4.97 32.43
N ALA A 151 7.35 3.94 32.96
CA ALA A 151 6.76 2.85 32.18
C ALA A 151 5.27 2.65 32.52
N THR A 152 4.41 2.74 31.52
CA THR A 152 2.95 2.62 31.63
C THR A 152 2.46 1.38 30.88
N SER A 153 1.85 0.43 31.60
CA SER A 153 1.32 -0.81 31.00
C SER A 153 0.18 -0.56 30.01
N ALA A 154 0.17 -1.31 28.90
CA ALA A 154 -0.89 -1.27 27.89
C ALA A 154 -1.42 -2.68 27.57
N VAL A 155 -2.59 -2.75 26.92
CA VAL A 155 -3.27 -4.04 26.63
C VAL A 155 -2.48 -4.95 25.68
N GLU A 156 -1.62 -4.39 24.82
CA GLU A 156 -0.82 -5.15 23.85
C GLU A 156 0.69 -4.79 23.91
N GLY A 157 1.18 -4.20 25.02
CA GLY A 157 2.56 -3.76 25.15
C GLY A 157 2.82 -2.86 26.36
N VAL A 158 3.87 -2.05 26.31
CA VAL A 158 4.25 -1.06 27.34
C VAL A 158 4.56 0.27 26.67
N PHE A 159 4.08 1.37 27.23
CA PHE A 159 4.52 2.71 26.89
C PHE A 159 5.70 3.12 27.78
N LEU A 160 6.74 3.73 27.20
CA LEU A 160 7.77 4.45 27.93
C LEU A 160 7.59 5.96 27.75
N GLY A 161 7.90 6.70 28.82
CA GLY A 161 8.02 8.15 28.84
C GLY A 161 9.25 8.58 29.65
N ALA A 162 9.33 9.85 30.02
CA ALA A 162 10.41 10.38 30.85
C ALA A 162 9.94 11.58 31.67
N GLU A 163 10.44 11.68 32.89
CA GLU A 163 10.35 12.90 33.71
C GLU A 163 11.74 13.56 33.79
N VAL A 164 11.78 14.90 33.76
CA VAL A 164 13.02 15.69 33.81
C VAL A 164 12.81 16.93 34.68
N GLU A 165 13.84 17.34 35.42
CA GLU A 165 13.73 18.40 36.44
C GLU A 165 13.35 19.79 35.88
N LYS A 166 13.60 20.03 34.59
CA LYS A 166 13.48 21.33 33.94
C LYS A 166 12.56 21.25 32.73
N GLU A 167 11.58 22.15 32.66
CA GLU A 167 10.80 22.39 31.45
C GLU A 167 11.67 22.94 30.31
N ASP A 168 11.60 22.30 29.14
CA ASP A 168 12.25 22.78 27.91
C ASP A 168 11.45 22.36 26.66
N SER A 169 11.80 22.94 25.51
CA SER A 169 11.22 22.62 24.19
C SER A 169 11.91 21.42 23.52
N ARG A 170 13.03 20.94 24.08
CA ARG A 170 13.80 19.81 23.59
C ARG A 170 14.44 19.03 24.74
N HIS A 171 14.24 17.70 24.74
CA HIS A 171 14.86 16.77 25.67
C HIS A 171 15.59 15.63 24.95
N VAL A 172 16.63 15.10 25.58
CA VAL A 172 17.29 13.85 25.19
C VAL A 172 17.52 13.03 26.46
N VAL A 173 16.90 11.85 26.53
CA VAL A 173 16.92 10.97 27.71
C VAL A 173 17.38 9.57 27.30
N SER A 174 18.26 8.95 28.07
CA SER A 174 18.66 7.56 27.83
C SER A 174 17.54 6.62 28.25
N LEU A 175 17.18 5.65 27.39
CA LEU A 175 16.31 4.51 27.71
C LEU A 175 17.11 3.29 28.21
N GLY A 176 18.43 3.42 28.33
CA GLY A 176 19.36 2.34 28.66
C GLY A 176 20.20 1.89 27.47
N ILE A 177 21.13 0.97 27.75
CA ILE A 177 22.10 0.39 26.83
C ILE A 177 21.44 -0.73 26.00
N LEU A 178 21.56 -0.65 24.67
CA LEU A 178 21.16 -1.70 23.71
C LEU A 178 22.40 -2.46 23.21
N LYS A 179 22.51 -3.75 23.52
CA LYS A 179 23.60 -4.64 23.10
C LYS A 179 23.09 -6.05 22.82
N ASP A 180 23.89 -6.82 22.09
CA ASP A 180 23.73 -8.26 21.86
C ASP A 180 22.40 -8.68 21.17
N VAL A 181 21.71 -7.72 20.55
CA VAL A 181 20.47 -7.89 19.79
C VAL A 181 20.59 -7.21 18.43
N ARG A 182 20.12 -7.86 17.36
CA ARG A 182 20.15 -7.27 16.01
C ARG A 182 19.02 -6.27 15.88
N PHE A 183 19.20 -5.19 15.11
CA PHE A 183 18.13 -4.25 14.82
C PHE A 183 18.04 -3.88 13.33
N MET A 184 16.86 -3.41 12.95
CA MET A 184 16.60 -2.65 11.73
C MET A 184 15.83 -1.38 12.10
N ALA A 185 16.42 -0.23 11.75
CA ALA A 185 15.90 1.10 12.01
C ALA A 185 15.47 1.77 10.69
N CYS A 186 14.27 2.35 10.67
CA CYS A 186 13.86 3.32 9.65
C CYS A 186 14.06 4.73 10.23
N PHE A 187 14.94 5.52 9.62
CA PHE A 187 15.40 6.81 10.13
C PHE A 187 15.41 7.88 9.04
N ARG A 188 15.23 9.15 9.40
CA ARG A 188 15.24 10.26 8.44
C ARG A 188 16.66 10.69 8.10
N PHE A 189 17.14 10.33 6.91
CA PHE A 189 18.47 10.72 6.43
C PHE A 189 18.48 12.12 5.75
N LYS A 190 17.29 12.60 5.36
CA LYS A 190 16.97 13.97 4.94
C LYS A 190 15.71 14.40 5.68
N MET A 191 15.39 15.69 5.74
CA MET A 191 14.14 16.18 6.36
C MET A 191 12.88 15.50 5.77
N TRP A 192 12.91 15.25 4.46
CA TRP A 192 11.82 14.73 3.65
C TRP A 192 11.63 13.20 3.70
N TRP A 193 12.72 12.45 3.91
CA TRP A 193 12.84 11.04 3.49
C TRP A 193 13.51 10.14 4.54
N MET A 194 13.10 8.87 4.58
CA MET A 194 13.70 7.81 5.37
C MET A 194 14.56 6.83 4.56
N ALA A 195 15.52 6.23 5.25
CA ALA A 195 16.28 5.08 4.80
C ALA A 195 16.41 4.07 5.95
N GLN A 196 16.99 2.92 5.64
CA GLN A 196 17.20 1.81 6.55
C GLN A 196 18.64 1.76 7.09
N LYS A 197 18.78 1.34 8.35
CA LYS A 197 20.07 1.01 8.98
C LYS A 197 19.92 -0.27 9.81
N MET A 198 20.87 -1.19 9.64
CA MET A 198 21.01 -2.39 10.44
C MET A 198 22.28 -2.33 11.31
N GLY A 199 22.25 -3.03 12.44
CA GLY A 199 23.35 -3.12 13.40
C GLY A 199 23.00 -4.00 14.59
N ASP A 200 23.85 -4.01 15.61
CA ASP A 200 23.74 -4.86 16.80
C ASP A 200 24.02 -4.14 18.14
N ARG A 201 24.19 -2.82 18.10
CA ARG A 201 24.51 -1.97 19.27
C ARG A 201 23.80 -0.61 19.21
N GLY A 202 23.48 -0.05 20.36
CA GLY A 202 22.83 1.27 20.46
C GLY A 202 23.57 2.38 19.72
N ARG A 203 24.92 2.37 19.69
CA ARG A 203 25.73 3.39 18.99
C ARG A 203 25.49 3.47 17.48
N ASP A 204 25.02 2.37 16.89
CA ASP A 204 24.83 2.24 15.44
C ASP A 204 23.44 2.71 14.99
N ILE A 205 22.56 3.13 15.92
CA ILE A 205 21.22 3.66 15.66
C ILE A 205 21.31 5.13 15.21
N PRO A 206 20.84 5.48 14.00
CA PRO A 206 20.95 6.86 13.51
C PRO A 206 20.07 7.85 14.28
N LEU A 207 20.49 9.12 14.24
CA LEU A 207 19.63 10.28 14.53
C LEU A 207 18.34 10.19 13.72
N GLU A 208 17.25 10.71 14.27
CA GLU A 208 15.92 10.73 13.62
C GLU A 208 15.37 9.33 13.28
N THR A 209 15.66 8.30 14.09
CA THR A 209 15.03 6.98 13.98
C THR A 209 13.56 7.05 14.40
N GLN A 210 12.64 6.69 13.51
CA GLN A 210 11.18 6.79 13.71
C GLN A 210 10.50 5.43 13.90
N PHE A 211 11.22 4.35 13.64
CA PHE A 211 10.79 2.98 13.86
C PHE A 211 12.02 2.10 14.04
N LEU A 212 12.02 1.27 15.08
CA LEU A 212 13.09 0.35 15.39
C LEU A 212 12.49 -1.04 15.65
N LEU A 213 12.90 -2.01 14.83
CA LEU A 213 12.60 -3.42 15.00
C LEU A 213 13.86 -4.11 15.54
N VAL A 214 13.73 -4.91 16.59
CA VAL A 214 14.82 -5.63 17.24
C VAL A 214 14.56 -7.13 17.18
N GLU A 215 15.55 -7.92 16.76
CA GLU A 215 15.56 -9.38 16.81
C GLU A 215 16.43 -9.86 17.96
N THR A 216 15.83 -10.62 18.88
CA THR A 216 16.57 -11.33 19.92
C THR A 216 17.28 -12.56 19.34
N LYS A 217 18.60 -12.58 19.47
CA LYS A 217 19.47 -13.64 18.95
C LYS A 217 19.81 -14.63 20.07
N ASP A 218 19.31 -15.85 19.95
CA ASP A 218 20.00 -17.01 20.53
C ASP A 218 21.03 -17.54 19.51
N GLY A 219 21.94 -18.42 19.96
CA GLY A 219 22.97 -19.00 19.10
C GLY A 219 22.42 -19.91 18.00
N SER A 220 23.17 -20.00 16.89
CA SER A 220 22.98 -20.87 15.72
C SER A 220 21.60 -20.91 15.02
N HIS A 221 21.62 -20.87 13.68
CA HIS A 221 20.45 -21.23 12.84
C HIS A 221 20.16 -22.75 12.83
N LEU A 222 20.69 -23.47 13.82
CA LEU A 222 20.69 -24.92 14.01
C LEU A 222 20.83 -25.16 15.53
N ASP A 223 19.70 -25.19 16.25
CA ASP A 223 19.36 -26.20 17.26
C ASP A 223 18.15 -25.77 18.13
N ASN A 224 17.39 -26.77 18.58
CA ASN A 224 16.33 -26.77 19.62
C ASN A 224 15.17 -25.74 19.55
N ASN A 225 13.94 -26.28 19.41
CA ASN A 225 12.66 -25.56 19.44
C ASN A 225 12.28 -24.92 20.80
N GLU A 226 13.16 -24.97 21.81
CA GLU A 226 12.82 -24.56 23.19
C GLU A 226 12.71 -23.04 23.35
N ASN A 227 13.41 -22.26 22.52
CA ASN A 227 13.57 -20.81 22.70
C ASN A 227 13.34 -20.00 21.41
N PRO A 228 12.10 -19.82 20.94
CA PRO A 228 11.82 -19.16 19.65
C PRO A 228 12.35 -17.72 19.58
N ILE A 229 12.79 -17.29 18.39
CA ILE A 229 13.18 -15.90 18.13
C ILE A 229 12.01 -14.96 18.46
N VAL A 230 12.32 -13.87 19.16
CA VAL A 230 11.34 -12.82 19.49
C VAL A 230 11.76 -11.50 18.84
N TYR A 231 10.79 -10.91 18.16
CA TYR A 231 10.86 -9.59 17.54
C TYR A 231 10.22 -8.57 18.49
N THR A 232 10.90 -7.44 18.72
CA THR A 232 10.41 -6.34 19.55
C THR A 232 10.36 -5.07 18.71
N VAL A 233 9.21 -4.38 18.72
CA VAL A 233 8.97 -3.13 18.01
C VAL A 233 9.01 -1.98 19.01
N PHE A 234 9.78 -0.94 18.68
CA PHE A 234 9.75 0.37 19.34
C PHE A 234 9.18 1.40 18.35
N LEU A 235 8.08 2.05 18.73
CA LEU A 235 7.42 3.12 17.98
C LEU A 235 7.45 4.43 18.78
N PRO A 236 8.35 5.37 18.46
CA PRO A 236 8.27 6.76 18.92
C PRO A 236 6.97 7.43 18.45
N LEU A 237 6.33 8.16 19.35
CA LEU A 237 4.98 8.71 19.21
C LEU A 237 4.95 10.24 19.21
N ILE A 238 3.74 10.79 19.29
CA ILE A 238 3.46 12.19 19.57
C ILE A 238 2.78 12.27 20.94
N GLU A 239 3.24 13.18 21.80
CA GLU A 239 2.64 13.45 23.12
C GLU A 239 2.39 14.96 23.23
N GLY A 240 1.11 15.36 23.21
CA GLY A 240 0.70 16.77 23.15
C GLY A 240 1.15 17.49 21.87
N SER A 241 2.09 18.42 22.03
CA SER A 241 2.78 19.16 20.95
C SER A 241 4.21 18.65 20.68
N PHE A 242 4.70 17.65 21.42
CA PHE A 242 6.02 17.06 21.24
C PHE A 242 5.95 15.84 20.33
N ARG A 243 6.96 15.69 19.47
CA ARG A 243 7.20 14.48 18.69
C ARG A 243 8.46 13.80 19.19
N ALA A 244 8.40 12.48 19.31
CA ALA A 244 9.52 11.63 19.71
C ALA A 244 10.27 11.04 18.50
N CYS A 245 11.58 10.83 18.66
CA CYS A 245 12.38 9.94 17.83
C CYS A 245 13.46 9.24 18.68
N LEU A 246 14.14 8.26 18.10
CA LEU A 246 15.25 7.53 18.72
C LEU A 246 16.58 7.91 18.07
N GLN A 247 17.66 7.76 18.82
CA GLN A 247 19.04 7.90 18.36
C GLN A 247 20.00 7.05 19.22
N GLY A 248 21.18 6.77 18.69
CA GLY A 248 22.29 6.15 19.42
C GLY A 248 23.26 7.17 20.06
N ASP A 249 24.07 6.71 21.01
CA ASP A 249 25.21 7.46 21.56
C ASP A 249 26.52 6.65 21.56
N PRO A 250 27.70 7.27 21.79
CA PRO A 250 28.99 6.59 21.79
C PRO A 250 29.19 5.50 22.88
N HIS A 251 28.27 5.39 23.84
CA HIS A 251 28.29 4.45 24.96
C HIS A 251 27.30 3.28 24.78
N ASP A 252 26.64 3.20 23.61
CA ASP A 252 25.58 2.25 23.25
C ASP A 252 24.22 2.49 23.91
N HIS A 253 23.95 3.70 24.41
CA HIS A 253 22.60 4.06 24.85
C HIS A 253 21.66 4.17 23.65
N LEU A 254 20.46 3.60 23.79
CA LEU A 254 19.29 4.03 23.04
C LEU A 254 18.74 5.30 23.70
N GLN A 255 18.75 6.43 23.01
CA GLN A 255 18.24 7.69 23.51
C GLN A 255 16.88 8.04 22.88
N LEU A 256 15.96 8.50 23.71
CA LEU A 256 14.72 9.17 23.33
C LEU A 256 15.00 10.67 23.17
N CYS A 257 14.77 11.20 21.96
CA CYS A 257 14.73 12.63 21.72
C CYS A 257 13.27 13.10 21.59
N LEU A 258 12.91 14.16 22.31
CA LEU A 258 11.58 14.75 22.36
C LEU A 258 11.67 16.24 21.99
N GLU A 259 10.93 16.68 20.99
CA GLU A 259 10.99 18.06 20.49
C GLU A 259 9.60 18.64 20.19
N SER A 260 9.35 19.87 20.64
CA SER A 260 8.13 20.64 20.29
C SER A 260 8.30 21.52 19.05
N GLY A 261 9.53 21.79 18.61
CA GLY A 261 9.81 22.69 17.48
C GLY A 261 9.44 24.17 17.71
N ASP A 262 9.14 24.56 18.95
CA ASP A 262 8.78 25.93 19.33
C ASP A 262 9.33 26.24 20.72
N ALA A 263 10.18 27.27 20.82
CA ALA A 263 10.97 27.55 22.03
C ALA A 263 10.11 27.92 23.25
N ASP A 264 8.88 28.40 23.03
CA ASP A 264 7.92 28.73 24.09
C ASP A 264 6.99 27.55 24.42
N THR A 265 6.94 26.50 23.59
CA THR A 265 6.18 25.28 23.86
C THR A 265 7.06 24.28 24.62
N LYS A 266 6.94 24.27 25.95
CA LYS A 266 7.79 23.47 26.87
C LYS A 266 7.00 22.43 27.65
N ALA A 267 7.68 21.38 28.09
CA ALA A 267 7.17 20.38 29.03
C ALA A 267 8.34 19.71 29.79
N SER A 268 8.03 18.94 30.82
CA SER A 268 8.99 18.25 31.72
C SER A 268 8.60 16.82 32.11
N SER A 269 7.39 16.37 31.79
CA SER A 269 6.91 15.00 32.06
C SER A 269 6.19 14.46 30.82
N PHE A 270 6.50 13.21 30.50
CA PHE A 270 6.00 12.46 29.36
C PHE A 270 5.73 11.02 29.83
N THR A 271 4.63 10.44 29.39
CA THR A 271 4.11 9.15 29.89
C THR A 271 4.05 8.07 28.82
N HIS A 272 4.06 8.46 27.54
CA HIS A 272 3.83 7.58 26.41
C HIS A 272 4.55 8.02 25.12
N ALA A 273 5.76 8.54 25.25
CA ALA A 273 6.62 8.98 24.16
C ALA A 273 7.07 7.84 23.21
N VAL A 274 7.17 6.60 23.70
CA VAL A 274 7.51 5.41 22.90
C VAL A 274 6.58 4.25 23.26
N PHE A 275 6.02 3.54 22.28
CA PHE A 275 5.33 2.27 22.50
C PHE A 275 6.22 1.07 22.17
N ILE A 276 6.22 0.06 23.04
CA ILE A 276 6.99 -1.18 22.91
C ILE A 276 6.05 -2.39 22.93
N SER A 277 6.20 -3.30 21.97
CA SER A 277 5.49 -4.59 21.94
C SER A 277 6.34 -5.68 21.27
N ALA A 278 5.98 -6.94 21.47
CA ALA A 278 6.76 -8.07 20.97
C ALA A 278 5.91 -9.25 20.42
N GLY A 279 6.56 -10.13 19.65
CA GLY A 279 5.96 -11.33 19.06
C GLY A 279 6.98 -12.24 18.37
N THR A 280 6.57 -13.45 17.99
CA THR A 280 7.40 -14.42 17.25
C THR A 280 7.32 -14.26 15.72
N ASP A 281 6.41 -13.41 15.24
CA ASP A 281 6.32 -13.00 13.84
C ASP A 281 6.51 -11.49 13.68
N PRO A 282 7.49 -11.01 12.89
CA PRO A 282 7.78 -9.58 12.83
C PRO A 282 6.64 -8.79 12.20
N PHE A 283 6.03 -9.27 11.10
CA PHE A 283 4.99 -8.53 10.40
C PHE A 283 3.71 -8.42 11.23
N ALA A 284 3.28 -9.51 11.88
CA ALA A 284 2.15 -9.44 12.82
C ALA A 284 2.47 -8.60 14.06
N THR A 285 3.71 -8.60 14.56
CA THR A 285 4.13 -7.75 15.70
C THR A 285 4.03 -6.27 15.33
N ILE A 286 4.55 -5.89 14.16
CA ILE A 286 4.47 -4.52 13.63
C ILE A 286 3.02 -4.09 13.45
N HIS A 287 2.18 -4.94 12.85
CA HIS A 287 0.75 -4.66 12.67
C HIS A 287 0.02 -4.46 14.01
N HIS A 288 0.29 -5.32 15.00
CA HIS A 288 -0.25 -5.19 16.36
C HIS A 288 0.21 -3.90 17.05
N ALA A 289 1.48 -3.53 16.91
CA ALA A 289 2.02 -2.31 17.47
C ALA A 289 1.32 -1.07 16.89
N PHE A 290 1.17 -1.02 15.57
CA PHE A 290 0.43 0.03 14.88
C PHE A 290 -1.05 0.08 15.27
N ARG A 291 -1.71 -1.06 15.48
CA ARG A 291 -3.10 -1.10 15.98
C ARG A 291 -3.22 -0.50 17.38
N ALA A 292 -2.32 -0.86 18.30
CA ALA A 292 -2.30 -0.31 19.66
C ALA A 292 -2.06 1.21 19.63
N VAL A 293 -1.06 1.68 18.88
CA VAL A 293 -0.73 3.10 18.72
C VAL A 293 -1.86 3.90 18.06
N ARG A 294 -2.51 3.36 17.01
CA ARG A 294 -3.69 3.98 16.38
C ARG A 294 -4.85 4.12 17.36
N ASN A 295 -5.09 3.12 18.20
CA ASN A 295 -6.16 3.16 19.19
C ASN A 295 -5.86 4.14 20.35
N HIS A 296 -4.59 4.27 20.73
CA HIS A 296 -4.14 5.22 21.76
C HIS A 296 -4.18 6.68 21.28
N LEU A 297 -3.54 6.97 20.14
CA LEU A 297 -3.42 8.34 19.64
C LEU A 297 -4.72 8.85 18.98
N ASN A 298 -5.45 8.00 18.25
CA ASN A 298 -6.67 8.35 17.50
C ASN A 298 -6.51 9.55 16.52
N THR A 299 -5.28 9.92 16.16
CA THR A 299 -4.95 11.04 15.26
C THR A 299 -4.78 10.63 13.80
N PHE A 300 -4.56 9.34 13.50
CA PHE A 300 -4.41 8.78 12.15
C PHE A 300 -5.32 7.56 11.93
N ARG A 301 -5.21 6.93 10.76
CA ARG A 301 -5.83 5.64 10.44
C ARG A 301 -4.81 4.68 9.82
N LEU A 302 -5.04 3.37 10.00
CA LEU A 302 -4.23 2.35 9.32
C LEU A 302 -4.58 2.28 7.83
N ARG A 303 -3.64 1.83 6.98
CA ARG A 303 -3.77 1.72 5.51
C ARG A 303 -5.09 1.06 5.09
N HIS A 304 -5.48 -0.01 5.78
CA HIS A 304 -6.66 -0.81 5.46
C HIS A 304 -7.99 -0.16 5.88
N GLU A 305 -7.95 0.93 6.64
CA GLU A 305 -9.12 1.72 7.08
C GLU A 305 -9.37 2.95 6.17
N LYS A 306 -8.56 3.10 5.12
CA LYS A 306 -8.59 4.20 4.16
C LYS A 306 -9.07 3.71 2.80
N LYS A 307 -9.79 4.55 2.05
CA LYS A 307 -10.14 4.27 0.66
C LYS A 307 -8.90 4.43 -0.21
N LEU A 308 -8.50 3.38 -0.93
CA LEU A 308 -7.50 3.50 -2.00
C LEU A 308 -8.15 4.17 -3.24
N PRO A 309 -7.48 5.14 -3.88
CA PRO A 309 -7.94 5.74 -5.14
C PRO A 309 -7.67 4.80 -6.33
N GLY A 310 -8.53 4.85 -7.35
CA GLY A 310 -8.50 3.97 -8.54
C GLY A 310 -7.22 4.05 -9.39
N ILE A 311 -6.38 5.06 -9.18
CA ILE A 311 -5.05 5.16 -9.80
C ILE A 311 -4.14 3.95 -9.53
N VAL A 312 -4.36 3.21 -8.43
CA VAL A 312 -3.53 2.05 -8.09
C VAL A 312 -3.71 0.90 -9.09
N ASP A 313 -4.89 0.72 -9.67
CA ASP A 313 -5.19 -0.38 -10.60
C ASP A 313 -4.94 -0.01 -12.07
N CYS A 314 -4.37 1.17 -12.31
CA CYS A 314 -4.10 1.76 -13.62
C CYS A 314 -2.60 1.96 -13.86
N PHE A 315 -2.16 1.84 -15.12
CA PHE A 315 -0.87 2.38 -15.54
C PHE A 315 -0.97 3.91 -15.64
N GLY A 316 0.08 4.60 -15.22
CA GLY A 316 0.15 6.06 -15.29
C GLY A 316 1.43 6.64 -15.90
N TRP A 317 1.40 7.96 -16.07
CA TRP A 317 2.55 8.75 -16.52
C TRP A 317 2.64 10.07 -15.75
N CYS A 318 3.85 10.47 -15.37
CA CYS A 318 4.17 11.70 -14.66
C CYS A 318 4.99 12.63 -15.56
N THR A 319 4.66 13.91 -15.60
CA THR A 319 5.34 14.86 -16.51
C THR A 319 6.70 15.37 -16.02
N TRP A 320 7.16 14.96 -14.83
CA TRP A 320 8.34 15.57 -14.17
C TRP A 320 9.63 15.40 -14.98
N ASP A 321 10.17 14.19 -15.16
CA ASP A 321 11.42 14.04 -15.93
C ASP A 321 11.26 14.31 -17.44
N ALA A 322 10.01 14.28 -17.94
CA ALA A 322 9.69 14.58 -19.33
C ALA A 322 9.88 16.06 -19.71
N PHE A 323 9.61 17.00 -18.80
CA PHE A 323 9.65 18.44 -19.09
C PHE A 323 10.17 19.34 -17.94
N TYR A 324 10.27 18.81 -16.72
CA TYR A 324 10.36 19.57 -15.47
C TYR A 324 9.34 20.72 -15.47
N GLN A 325 9.75 21.91 -15.02
CA GLN A 325 8.89 23.10 -14.96
C GLN A 325 8.43 23.63 -16.33
N GLU A 326 8.89 23.07 -17.46
CA GLU A 326 8.47 23.46 -18.81
C GLU A 326 7.24 22.71 -19.34
N VAL A 327 6.54 21.92 -18.51
CA VAL A 327 5.33 21.19 -18.91
C VAL A 327 4.25 22.09 -19.57
N THR A 328 3.64 21.63 -20.66
CA THR A 328 2.57 22.32 -21.41
C THR A 328 1.43 21.36 -21.79
N GLN A 329 0.31 21.89 -22.28
CA GLN A 329 -0.83 21.10 -22.76
C GLN A 329 -0.46 20.18 -23.93
N GLU A 330 0.30 20.71 -24.88
CA GLU A 330 0.75 20.03 -26.09
C GLU A 330 1.74 18.90 -25.71
N GLY A 331 2.64 19.15 -24.77
CA GLY A 331 3.55 18.14 -24.21
C GLY A 331 2.82 17.01 -23.48
N VAL A 332 1.82 17.34 -22.65
CA VAL A 332 0.96 16.35 -21.99
C VAL A 332 0.22 15.50 -23.01
N GLN A 333 -0.37 16.11 -24.06
CA GLN A 333 -1.06 15.36 -25.10
C GLN A 333 -0.11 14.44 -25.88
N ALA A 334 1.11 14.89 -26.20
CA ALA A 334 2.10 14.10 -26.91
C ALA A 334 2.57 12.87 -26.11
N GLY A 335 2.77 13.00 -24.80
CA GLY A 335 3.12 11.86 -23.93
C GLY A 335 2.03 10.79 -23.91
N ILE A 336 0.77 11.21 -23.67
CA ILE A 336 -0.40 10.32 -23.70
C ILE A 336 -0.51 9.61 -25.06
N GLN A 337 -0.36 10.33 -26.18
CA GLN A 337 -0.43 9.76 -27.52
C GLN A 337 0.70 8.77 -27.81
N THR A 338 1.94 9.07 -27.42
CA THR A 338 3.07 8.16 -27.67
C THR A 338 2.95 6.87 -26.86
N LEU A 339 2.54 6.94 -25.59
CA LEU A 339 2.32 5.76 -24.75
C LEU A 339 1.15 4.89 -25.24
N ALA A 340 0.02 5.51 -25.59
CA ALA A 340 -1.13 4.80 -26.16
C ALA A 340 -0.80 4.16 -27.52
N GLY A 341 -0.07 4.85 -28.40
CA GLY A 341 0.35 4.33 -29.70
C GLY A 341 1.32 3.13 -29.62
N GLY A 342 2.08 3.01 -28.53
CA GLY A 342 2.94 1.85 -28.27
C GLY A 342 2.26 0.67 -27.57
N GLY A 343 0.94 0.76 -27.29
CA GLY A 343 0.17 -0.30 -26.64
C GLY A 343 0.21 -0.29 -25.10
N ALA A 344 0.72 0.77 -24.49
CA ALA A 344 0.71 0.99 -23.03
C ALA A 344 -0.08 2.29 -22.70
N PRO A 345 -1.40 2.37 -22.97
CA PRO A 345 -2.15 3.60 -22.78
C PRO A 345 -2.22 3.99 -21.29
N PRO A 346 -1.77 5.20 -20.89
CA PRO A 346 -1.85 5.64 -19.51
C PRO A 346 -3.31 5.93 -19.17
N LYS A 347 -3.83 5.31 -18.11
CA LYS A 347 -5.17 5.60 -17.57
C LYS A 347 -5.12 6.52 -16.34
N PHE A 348 -3.90 6.84 -15.88
CA PHE A 348 -3.59 7.86 -14.87
C PHE A 348 -2.55 8.85 -15.43
N VAL A 349 -2.68 10.15 -15.17
CA VAL A 349 -1.67 11.16 -15.52
C VAL A 349 -1.44 12.11 -14.33
N ILE A 350 -0.19 12.41 -14.01
CA ILE A 350 0.20 13.49 -13.09
C ILE A 350 0.78 14.63 -13.91
N ILE A 351 0.11 15.79 -13.88
CA ILE A 351 0.69 17.07 -14.34
C ILE A 351 1.48 17.64 -13.16
N ASP A 352 2.79 17.41 -13.19
CA ASP A 352 3.71 17.76 -12.11
C ASP A 352 4.08 19.25 -12.09
N ASP A 353 5.06 19.65 -11.26
CA ASP A 353 5.46 21.05 -11.08
C ASP A 353 5.71 21.81 -12.41
N GLY A 354 5.34 23.09 -12.44
CA GLY A 354 5.42 23.99 -13.60
C GLY A 354 4.07 24.45 -14.17
N TRP A 355 2.93 23.95 -13.67
CA TRP A 355 1.60 24.38 -14.15
C TRP A 355 1.02 25.61 -13.40
N GLN A 356 1.44 25.86 -12.17
CA GLN A 356 0.87 26.89 -11.27
C GLN A 356 1.29 28.32 -11.64
N SER A 357 0.46 29.32 -11.28
CA SER A 357 0.82 30.74 -11.35
C SER A 357 1.73 31.15 -10.20
N VAL A 358 2.98 31.48 -10.50
CA VAL A 358 4.02 31.81 -9.52
C VAL A 358 4.79 33.08 -9.86
N GLY A 359 5.52 33.62 -8.88
CA GLY A 359 6.44 34.73 -9.05
C GLY A 359 7.43 34.89 -7.90
N VAL A 360 8.40 35.78 -8.10
CA VAL A 360 9.46 36.14 -7.14
C VAL A 360 9.08 37.38 -6.31
N ASP A 361 9.92 37.76 -5.34
CA ASP A 361 9.76 39.00 -4.57
C ASP A 361 10.39 40.20 -5.31
N GLU A 362 9.69 41.33 -5.33
CA GLU A 362 10.06 42.53 -6.10
C GLU A 362 11.40 43.18 -5.65
N ASN A 363 11.80 43.02 -4.39
CA ASN A 363 13.03 43.61 -3.83
C ASN A 363 14.34 42.94 -4.32
N ARG A 364 14.37 42.35 -5.52
CA ARG A 364 15.54 41.65 -6.09
C ARG A 364 15.86 41.98 -7.55
N GLU A 365 15.17 42.94 -8.17
CA GLU A 365 15.39 43.31 -9.58
C GLU A 365 16.83 43.79 -9.88
N ASN A 366 17.57 44.26 -8.87
CA ASN A 366 18.98 44.65 -8.98
C ASN A 366 20.01 43.47 -8.94
N SER A 367 19.62 42.24 -9.27
CA SER A 367 20.59 41.20 -9.63
C SER A 367 20.13 40.32 -10.78
N GLU A 368 20.80 40.48 -11.92
CA GLU A 368 20.62 39.65 -13.12
C GLU A 368 20.80 38.16 -12.80
N SER A 369 19.87 37.34 -13.30
CA SER A 369 19.98 35.88 -13.45
C SER A 369 20.68 35.11 -12.32
N LYS A 370 20.15 35.14 -11.08
CA LYS A 370 20.52 34.15 -10.05
C LYS A 370 19.62 32.91 -10.14
N PRO A 371 20.16 31.71 -10.44
CA PRO A 371 19.36 30.50 -10.69
C PRO A 371 18.62 29.95 -9.47
N ASN A 372 18.94 30.42 -8.25
CA ASN A 372 18.38 29.90 -6.99
C ASN A 372 17.27 30.82 -6.41
N THR A 373 16.50 31.54 -7.24
CA THR A 373 15.47 32.46 -6.73
C THR A 373 14.17 31.72 -6.43
N LEU A 374 13.76 31.71 -5.15
CA LEU A 374 12.62 30.94 -4.67
C LEU A 374 11.29 31.51 -5.19
N GLN A 375 10.57 30.73 -5.99
CA GLN A 375 9.25 31.05 -6.54
C GLN A 375 8.13 30.81 -5.51
N ARG A 376 7.07 31.64 -5.55
CA ARG A 376 5.91 31.57 -4.65
C ARG A 376 4.59 31.66 -5.41
N LEU A 377 3.54 31.03 -4.88
CA LEU A 377 2.22 31.04 -5.49
C LEU A 377 1.63 32.45 -5.51
N THR A 378 1.17 32.90 -6.68
CA THR A 378 0.54 34.20 -6.90
C THR A 378 -0.92 34.09 -7.35
N GLY A 379 -1.35 32.93 -7.87
CA GLY A 379 -2.73 32.70 -8.32
C GLY A 379 -3.22 31.28 -8.06
N MET A 380 -4.53 31.11 -7.81
CA MET A 380 -5.18 29.80 -7.69
C MET A 380 -5.27 29.02 -9.02
N LYS A 381 -5.06 29.71 -10.15
CA LYS A 381 -5.17 29.16 -11.49
C LYS A 381 -3.81 28.81 -12.08
N GLU A 382 -3.85 27.96 -13.09
CA GLU A 382 -2.74 27.66 -13.97
C GLU A 382 -2.11 28.92 -14.59
N ASN A 383 -0.84 28.81 -14.95
CA ASN A 383 -0.12 29.87 -15.65
C ASN A 383 -0.40 29.90 -17.16
N ALA A 384 0.16 30.91 -17.83
CA ALA A 384 -0.04 31.18 -19.25
C ALA A 384 0.22 29.97 -20.18
N LYS A 385 1.08 29.00 -19.81
CA LYS A 385 1.34 27.80 -20.64
C LYS A 385 0.09 26.94 -20.83
N PHE A 386 -0.83 26.94 -19.87
CA PHE A 386 -2.10 26.22 -19.92
C PHE A 386 -3.28 27.10 -20.38
N GLN A 387 -3.02 28.35 -20.78
CA GLN A 387 -4.02 29.30 -21.28
C GLN A 387 -3.80 29.67 -22.76
N LYS A 388 -2.82 29.08 -23.47
CA LYS A 388 -2.49 29.44 -24.86
C LYS A 388 -3.59 29.11 -25.87
N GLU A 389 -4.07 27.87 -25.88
CA GLU A 389 -5.03 27.39 -26.89
C GLU A 389 -6.45 27.93 -26.62
N GLU A 390 -6.98 27.64 -25.43
CA GLU A 390 -8.32 28.03 -24.99
C GLU A 390 -8.23 28.79 -23.65
N PRO A 391 -7.92 30.10 -23.66
CA PRO A 391 -7.70 30.90 -22.44
C PRO A 391 -8.88 30.91 -21.46
N LYS A 392 -10.09 30.59 -21.93
CA LYS A 392 -11.32 30.52 -21.12
C LYS A 392 -11.49 29.18 -20.40
N LEU A 393 -10.87 28.12 -20.89
CA LEU A 393 -10.87 26.80 -20.27
C LEU A 393 -9.66 26.60 -19.34
N GLY A 394 -8.50 27.16 -19.71
CA GLY A 394 -7.27 26.94 -18.96
C GLY A 394 -6.90 25.45 -18.95
N ILE A 395 -6.41 24.97 -17.80
CA ILE A 395 -6.02 23.55 -17.62
C ILE A 395 -7.15 22.55 -17.92
N LYS A 396 -8.42 22.98 -17.87
CA LYS A 396 -9.57 22.14 -18.26
C LYS A 396 -9.49 21.62 -19.70
N ASN A 397 -8.91 22.38 -20.63
CA ASN A 397 -8.81 21.97 -22.03
C ASN A 397 -8.02 20.66 -22.18
N ILE A 398 -6.79 20.60 -21.66
CA ILE A 398 -5.99 19.37 -21.70
C ILE A 398 -6.60 18.23 -20.88
N VAL A 399 -7.29 18.51 -19.77
CA VAL A 399 -8.01 17.47 -18.99
C VAL A 399 -9.17 16.87 -19.78
N GLU A 400 -9.99 17.69 -20.44
CA GLU A 400 -11.07 17.19 -21.30
C GLU A 400 -10.52 16.44 -22.51
N ILE A 401 -9.41 16.88 -23.10
CA ILE A 401 -8.69 16.14 -24.16
C ILE A 401 -8.23 14.77 -23.65
N ALA A 402 -7.54 14.71 -22.52
CA ALA A 402 -7.03 13.47 -21.93
C ALA A 402 -8.16 12.47 -21.66
N LYS A 403 -9.25 12.93 -21.05
CA LYS A 403 -10.40 12.09 -20.69
C LYS A 403 -11.26 11.68 -21.89
N LYS A 404 -11.61 12.61 -22.79
CA LYS A 404 -12.58 12.37 -23.88
C LYS A 404 -11.95 11.79 -25.15
N LYS A 405 -10.69 12.13 -25.46
CA LYS A 405 -10.01 11.69 -26.71
C LYS A 405 -9.05 10.51 -26.48
N HIS A 406 -8.49 10.38 -25.27
CA HIS A 406 -7.48 9.36 -24.95
C HIS A 406 -7.88 8.44 -23.78
N GLU A 407 -9.11 8.56 -23.29
CA GLU A 407 -9.70 7.71 -22.24
C GLU A 407 -8.88 7.63 -20.94
N VAL A 408 -8.12 8.67 -20.60
CA VAL A 408 -7.47 8.77 -19.29
C VAL A 408 -8.57 8.78 -18.23
N LYS A 409 -8.49 7.91 -17.21
CA LYS A 409 -9.51 7.81 -16.15
C LYS A 409 -9.28 8.87 -15.08
N HIS A 410 -8.02 9.06 -14.69
CA HIS A 410 -7.61 9.95 -13.60
C HIS A 410 -6.54 10.94 -14.07
N VAL A 411 -6.74 12.24 -13.82
CA VAL A 411 -5.71 13.28 -13.98
C VAL A 411 -5.52 13.95 -12.63
N TYR A 412 -4.30 13.92 -12.10
CA TYR A 412 -3.90 14.66 -10.90
C TYR A 412 -2.99 15.83 -11.27
N VAL A 413 -2.88 16.82 -10.38
CA VAL A 413 -1.86 17.88 -10.45
C VAL A 413 -0.96 17.89 -9.21
N TRP A 414 0.26 18.39 -9.34
CA TRP A 414 1.15 18.65 -8.20
C TRP A 414 0.82 19.97 -7.49
N HIS A 415 1.02 20.02 -6.18
CA HIS A 415 1.32 21.26 -5.45
C HIS A 415 2.08 20.98 -4.15
N ALA A 416 2.85 21.96 -3.65
CA ALA A 416 3.41 21.86 -2.29
C ALA A 416 2.31 22.03 -1.22
N ILE A 417 2.51 21.49 -0.02
CA ILE A 417 1.56 21.64 1.11
C ILE A 417 1.32 23.10 1.51
N THR A 418 2.28 23.98 1.23
CA THR A 418 2.21 25.44 1.47
C THR A 418 1.75 26.23 0.24
N GLY A 419 1.35 25.56 -0.85
CA GLY A 419 0.82 26.14 -2.09
C GLY A 419 1.78 26.05 -3.27
N TYR A 420 3.07 26.34 -3.06
CA TYR A 420 4.19 26.15 -3.99
C TYR A 420 5.49 26.01 -3.17
N TRP A 421 6.64 25.72 -3.79
CA TRP A 421 7.94 25.57 -3.11
C TRP A 421 8.21 26.65 -2.04
N GLY A 422 8.11 27.94 -2.39
CA GLY A 422 8.27 29.04 -1.44
C GLY A 422 6.99 29.49 -0.71
N GLY A 423 5.92 28.69 -0.75
CA GLY A 423 4.61 29.01 -0.19
C GLY A 423 3.79 30.02 -1.01
N VAL A 424 2.77 30.61 -0.38
CA VAL A 424 1.91 31.64 -1.00
C VAL A 424 2.52 33.04 -0.82
N ARG A 425 2.71 33.82 -1.90
CA ARG A 425 3.37 35.14 -1.83
C ARG A 425 2.52 36.14 -1.03
N PRO A 426 3.01 36.69 0.11
CA PRO A 426 2.31 37.75 0.83
C PRO A 426 2.15 39.01 -0.02
N GLY A 427 1.15 39.85 0.29
CA GLY A 427 0.90 41.12 -0.39
C GLY A 427 0.34 41.02 -1.82
N VAL A 428 0.14 39.82 -2.36
CA VAL A 428 -0.61 39.63 -3.62
C VAL A 428 -2.10 39.73 -3.32
N ARG A 429 -2.80 40.67 -3.97
CA ARG A 429 -4.23 40.96 -3.76
C ARG A 429 -5.11 39.72 -3.89
N GLU A 430 -4.82 38.86 -4.86
CA GLU A 430 -5.51 37.60 -5.16
C GLU A 430 -5.27 36.50 -4.11
N MET A 431 -4.37 36.73 -3.14
CA MET A 431 -3.98 35.79 -2.08
C MET A 431 -4.12 36.38 -0.67
N GLU A 432 -4.38 37.68 -0.55
CA GLU A 432 -4.47 38.41 0.73
C GLU A 432 -5.53 37.82 1.66
N GLU A 433 -6.63 37.28 1.09
CA GLU A 433 -7.71 36.67 1.87
C GLU A 433 -7.23 35.49 2.73
N TYR A 434 -6.17 34.76 2.36
CA TYR A 434 -5.62 33.63 3.13
C TYR A 434 -4.65 34.07 4.23
N GLY A 435 -4.24 35.34 4.27
CA GLY A 435 -3.35 35.89 5.29
C GLY A 435 -2.00 35.17 5.36
N SER A 436 -1.35 34.96 4.22
CA SER A 436 0.01 34.40 4.17
C SER A 436 1.04 35.34 4.79
N VAL A 437 1.96 34.79 5.58
CA VAL A 437 3.06 35.53 6.23
C VAL A 437 4.40 34.85 5.96
N MET A 438 5.49 35.64 5.91
CA MET A 438 6.84 35.06 5.85
C MET A 438 7.18 34.35 7.17
N LYS A 439 7.63 33.09 7.05
CA LYS A 439 8.24 32.29 8.11
C LYS A 439 9.55 31.70 7.58
N TYR A 440 10.53 31.51 8.46
CA TYR A 440 11.84 30.97 8.09
C TYR A 440 11.99 29.57 8.72
N PRO A 441 12.16 28.51 7.91
CA PRO A 441 12.38 27.14 8.38
C PRO A 441 13.49 27.03 9.43
N ASN A 442 13.17 26.48 10.60
CA ASN A 442 14.14 26.08 11.62
C ASN A 442 14.00 24.56 11.89
N VAL A 443 15.02 23.78 11.53
CA VAL A 443 15.04 22.31 11.66
C VAL A 443 15.45 21.84 13.06
N SER A 444 15.08 20.59 13.40
CA SER A 444 15.65 19.89 14.56
C SER A 444 17.16 19.72 14.43
N SER A 445 17.88 19.53 15.55
CA SER A 445 19.31 19.23 15.48
C SER A 445 19.57 17.88 14.78
N GLY A 446 18.70 16.89 15.00
CA GLY A 446 18.80 15.57 14.35
C GLY A 446 18.71 15.65 12.83
N VAL A 447 17.79 16.47 12.28
CA VAL A 447 17.73 16.76 10.84
C VAL A 447 18.95 17.56 10.39
N ALA A 448 19.34 18.62 11.12
CA ALA A 448 20.46 19.48 10.74
C ALA A 448 21.83 18.76 10.73
N GLU A 449 22.00 17.72 11.54
CA GLU A 449 23.18 16.86 11.53
C GLU A 449 23.18 15.85 10.38
N ASN A 450 22.00 15.37 9.96
CA ASN A 450 21.86 14.49 8.80
C ASN A 450 21.92 15.25 7.46
N GLU A 451 21.39 16.47 7.39
CA GLU A 451 21.28 17.31 6.18
C GLU A 451 21.85 18.74 6.44
N PRO A 452 23.19 18.90 6.58
CA PRO A 452 23.82 20.16 7.01
C PRO A 452 23.76 21.30 5.99
N THR A 453 23.36 21.01 4.75
CA THR A 453 23.15 21.98 3.65
C THR A 453 22.05 23.00 3.94
N TRP A 454 21.14 22.70 4.87
CA TRP A 454 19.97 23.53 5.18
C TRP A 454 20.30 24.97 5.61
N LYS A 455 21.50 25.22 6.15
CA LYS A 455 22.01 26.56 6.47
C LYS A 455 22.14 27.50 5.26
N THR A 456 22.14 26.94 4.05
CA THR A 456 22.29 27.65 2.76
C THR A 456 21.13 27.41 1.81
N ASP A 457 20.09 26.69 2.23
CA ASP A 457 18.96 26.33 1.37
C ASP A 457 18.06 27.54 1.04
N PRO A 458 17.51 27.64 -0.19
CA PRO A 458 16.56 28.69 -0.55
C PRO A 458 15.36 28.84 0.40
N LEU A 459 14.78 27.77 0.92
CA LEU A 459 13.65 27.84 1.84
C LEU A 459 14.06 28.52 3.17
N ALA A 460 15.19 28.07 3.73
CA ALA A 460 15.73 28.61 4.99
C ALA A 460 16.20 30.06 4.87
N VAL A 461 16.93 30.39 3.79
CA VAL A 461 17.55 31.71 3.60
C VAL A 461 16.55 32.76 3.06
N GLN A 462 15.57 32.35 2.25
CA GLN A 462 14.66 33.28 1.56
C GLN A 462 13.27 33.34 2.19
N GLY A 463 12.93 32.38 3.06
CA GLY A 463 11.65 32.31 3.77
C GLY A 463 10.52 31.74 2.93
N LEU A 464 9.52 31.20 3.60
CA LEU A 464 8.34 30.56 3.03
C LEU A 464 7.07 31.33 3.41
N GLY A 465 6.15 31.47 2.45
CA GLY A 465 4.83 32.07 2.64
C GLY A 465 3.86 31.10 3.28
N LEU A 466 3.79 31.12 4.62
CA LEU A 466 2.89 30.27 5.39
C LEU A 466 1.50 30.90 5.45
N VAL A 467 0.52 30.28 4.79
CA VAL A 467 -0.90 30.59 4.91
C VAL A 467 -1.32 30.53 6.40
N SER A 468 -2.21 31.43 6.83
CA SER A 468 -2.68 31.41 8.22
C SER A 468 -3.34 30.04 8.54
N PRO A 469 -2.95 29.33 9.60
CA PRO A 469 -3.54 28.02 9.93
C PRO A 469 -5.06 28.07 10.15
N LYS A 470 -5.59 29.23 10.59
CA LYS A 470 -7.04 29.50 10.71
C LYS A 470 -7.78 29.63 9.37
N LYS A 471 -7.05 29.67 8.24
CA LYS A 471 -7.55 29.89 6.88
C LYS A 471 -7.08 28.84 5.87
N VAL A 472 -6.16 27.95 6.24
CA VAL A 472 -5.58 26.95 5.32
C VAL A 472 -6.62 25.99 4.74
N PHE A 473 -7.70 25.68 5.47
CA PHE A 473 -8.83 24.94 4.90
C PHE A 473 -9.51 25.69 3.74
N ALA A 474 -9.78 26.99 3.88
CA ALA A 474 -10.38 27.78 2.80
C ALA A 474 -9.46 27.88 1.57
N PHE A 475 -8.14 28.00 1.80
CA PHE A 475 -7.14 27.93 0.75
C PHE A 475 -7.19 26.61 -0.03
N TYR A 476 -7.10 25.46 0.65
CA TYR A 476 -7.19 24.16 -0.03
C TYR A 476 -8.54 23.92 -0.68
N ASP A 477 -9.64 24.25 -0.01
CA ASP A 477 -10.99 23.99 -0.51
C ASP A 477 -11.28 24.81 -1.78
N GLN A 478 -10.79 26.06 -1.86
CA GLN A 478 -10.90 26.89 -3.06
C GLN A 478 -9.99 26.40 -4.21
N LEU A 479 -8.76 25.98 -3.91
CA LEU A 479 -7.84 25.39 -4.89
C LEU A 479 -8.40 24.07 -5.45
N HIS A 480 -8.84 23.16 -4.57
CA HIS A 480 -9.34 21.84 -4.94
C HIS A 480 -10.73 21.90 -5.56
N SER A 481 -11.61 22.82 -5.14
CA SER A 481 -12.86 23.13 -5.85
C SER A 481 -12.59 23.60 -7.28
N TYR A 482 -11.59 24.46 -7.49
CA TYR A 482 -11.22 24.91 -8.83
C TYR A 482 -10.73 23.75 -9.70
N LEU A 483 -9.80 22.94 -9.19
CA LEU A 483 -9.26 21.78 -9.89
C LEU A 483 -10.35 20.74 -10.23
N ALA A 484 -11.23 20.41 -9.28
CA ALA A 484 -12.37 19.53 -9.52
C ALA A 484 -13.32 20.08 -10.60
N SER A 485 -13.54 21.41 -10.66
CA SER A 485 -14.35 22.05 -11.72
C SER A 485 -13.69 22.00 -13.11
N ALA A 486 -12.35 21.91 -13.15
CA ALA A 486 -11.56 21.63 -14.35
C ALA A 486 -11.51 20.13 -14.71
N GLY A 487 -12.05 19.25 -13.85
CA GLY A 487 -12.11 17.81 -14.07
C GLY A 487 -10.90 17.03 -13.56
N ILE A 488 -10.06 17.62 -12.71
CA ILE A 488 -8.97 16.95 -12.00
C ILE A 488 -9.56 16.05 -10.90
N ASP A 489 -8.99 14.85 -10.73
CA ASP A 489 -9.51 13.80 -9.83
C ASP A 489 -8.75 13.72 -8.49
N GLY A 490 -7.65 14.46 -8.35
CA GLY A 490 -6.80 14.42 -7.16
C GLY A 490 -5.50 15.21 -7.32
N VAL A 491 -4.61 15.07 -6.34
CA VAL A 491 -3.34 15.82 -6.25
C VAL A 491 -2.15 14.97 -5.80
N LYS A 492 -0.94 15.32 -6.26
CA LYS A 492 0.34 14.94 -5.62
C LYS A 492 0.74 16.10 -4.70
N VAL A 493 0.78 15.88 -3.39
CA VAL A 493 1.02 16.94 -2.41
C VAL A 493 2.39 16.77 -1.79
N ASP A 494 3.30 17.69 -2.11
CA ASP A 494 4.71 17.59 -1.78
C ASP A 494 5.12 18.54 -0.65
N VAL A 495 6.41 18.53 -0.29
CA VAL A 495 7.02 19.44 0.69
C VAL A 495 6.39 19.30 2.10
N GLN A 496 5.73 18.17 2.41
CA GLN A 496 4.87 18.06 3.61
C GLN A 496 5.62 18.21 4.94
N CYS A 497 6.81 17.63 5.07
CA CYS A 497 7.62 17.75 6.29
C CYS A 497 8.01 19.21 6.64
N VAL A 498 7.92 20.19 5.73
CA VAL A 498 8.36 21.56 6.01
C VAL A 498 7.61 22.20 7.19
N LEU A 499 6.37 21.76 7.44
CA LEU A 499 5.53 22.23 8.54
C LEU A 499 6.17 22.02 9.91
N GLU A 500 7.02 20.99 10.07
CA GLU A 500 7.71 20.74 11.34
C GLU A 500 8.69 21.86 11.70
N THR A 501 9.17 22.60 10.70
CA THR A 501 10.17 23.68 10.84
C THR A 501 9.57 25.06 11.07
N LEU A 502 8.24 25.17 11.05
CA LEU A 502 7.50 26.44 11.00
C LEU A 502 6.58 26.66 12.23
N GLY A 503 6.54 25.71 13.16
CA GLY A 503 5.66 25.70 14.34
C GLY A 503 5.93 26.78 15.40
N ALA A 504 7.03 27.53 15.28
CA ALA A 504 7.44 28.56 16.23
C ALA A 504 6.40 29.69 16.36
N GLY A 505 5.91 29.95 17.58
CA GLY A 505 4.81 30.87 17.86
C GLY A 505 3.44 30.39 17.34
N LEU A 506 3.29 29.10 17.05
CA LEU A 506 2.05 28.47 16.57
C LEU A 506 1.67 27.21 17.38
N GLY A 507 2.33 26.96 18.52
CA GLY A 507 2.03 25.84 19.42
C GLY A 507 2.82 24.56 19.12
N GLY A 508 3.91 24.67 18.36
CA GLY A 508 4.82 23.58 18.03
C GLY A 508 4.62 22.91 16.68
N ARG A 509 5.64 22.14 16.26
CA ARG A 509 5.73 21.36 15.02
C ARG A 509 4.51 20.48 14.79
N VAL A 510 4.08 19.79 15.85
CA VAL A 510 2.95 18.87 15.84
C VAL A 510 1.64 19.59 15.60
N GLU A 511 1.39 20.71 16.28
CA GLU A 511 0.10 21.41 16.21
C GLU A 511 -0.11 22.10 14.86
N LEU A 512 0.94 22.73 14.31
CA LEU A 512 0.89 23.28 12.95
C LEU A 512 0.63 22.18 11.91
N THR A 513 1.36 21.07 12.00
CA THR A 513 1.19 19.92 11.08
C THR A 513 -0.21 19.31 11.20
N ARG A 514 -0.72 19.16 12.42
CA ARG A 514 -2.08 18.68 12.73
C ARG A 514 -3.16 19.54 12.07
N GLN A 515 -3.09 20.86 12.20
CA GLN A 515 -4.05 21.78 11.57
C GLN A 515 -4.00 21.71 10.04
N TYR A 516 -2.80 21.70 9.45
CA TYR A 516 -2.61 21.60 8.00
C TYR A 516 -3.10 20.26 7.42
N HIS A 517 -2.78 19.13 8.06
CA HIS A 517 -3.22 17.80 7.58
C HIS A 517 -4.73 17.59 7.75
N GLN A 518 -5.34 18.11 8.82
CA GLN A 518 -6.80 18.07 8.98
C GLN A 518 -7.51 18.89 7.90
N ALA A 519 -7.02 20.09 7.59
CA ALA A 519 -7.53 20.92 6.52
C ALA A 519 -7.36 20.27 5.13
N LEU A 520 -6.21 19.61 4.89
CA LEU A 520 -5.94 18.89 3.66
C LEU A 520 -6.90 17.69 3.50
N ASP A 521 -6.93 16.76 4.44
CA ASP A 521 -7.82 15.59 4.40
C ASP A 521 -9.31 15.99 4.28
N ALA A 522 -9.72 17.12 4.88
CA ALA A 522 -11.07 17.66 4.73
C ALA A 522 -11.35 18.19 3.31
N SER A 523 -10.41 18.91 2.71
CA SER A 523 -10.54 19.40 1.33
C SER A 523 -10.53 18.26 0.31
N ILE A 524 -9.63 17.28 0.46
CA ILE A 524 -9.59 16.06 -0.38
C ILE A 524 -10.93 15.33 -0.28
N SER A 525 -11.46 15.13 0.94
CA SER A 525 -12.74 14.45 1.17
C SER A 525 -13.94 15.17 0.54
N ARG A 526 -13.88 16.50 0.40
CA ARG A 526 -14.94 17.32 -0.19
C ARG A 526 -14.88 17.38 -1.71
N ASN A 527 -13.68 17.48 -2.28
CA ASN A 527 -13.49 17.82 -3.70
C ASN A 527 -13.10 16.61 -4.57
N PHE A 528 -12.50 15.56 -3.99
CA PHE A 528 -12.03 14.38 -4.72
C PHE A 528 -12.68 13.10 -4.18
N PRO A 529 -13.86 12.68 -4.69
CA PRO A 529 -14.66 11.57 -4.14
C PRO A 529 -13.98 10.19 -4.25
N ASP A 530 -12.86 10.10 -4.97
CA ASP A 530 -12.03 8.90 -5.02
C ASP A 530 -10.91 8.84 -3.97
N ASN A 531 -10.86 9.81 -3.04
CA ASN A 531 -9.75 10.02 -2.10
C ASN A 531 -8.44 10.33 -2.83
N GLY A 532 -8.52 11.26 -3.80
CA GLY A 532 -7.47 11.58 -4.75
C GLY A 532 -6.30 12.36 -4.16
N CYS A 533 -5.42 11.71 -3.41
CA CYS A 533 -4.24 12.32 -2.82
C CYS A 533 -3.07 11.33 -2.75
N ILE A 534 -1.89 11.74 -3.25
CA ILE A 534 -0.60 11.11 -2.98
C ILE A 534 0.17 12.04 -2.04
N ALA A 535 0.54 11.57 -0.86
CA ALA A 535 1.43 12.29 0.04
C ALA A 535 2.90 12.10 -0.39
N CYS A 536 3.65 13.19 -0.46
CA CYS A 536 5.04 13.21 -0.94
C CYS A 536 5.88 14.11 -0.02
N MET A 537 7.18 13.82 0.13
CA MET A 537 8.05 14.46 1.13
C MET A 537 7.42 14.49 2.53
N SER A 538 6.81 13.37 2.92
CA SER A 538 5.86 13.25 4.05
C SER A 538 6.29 12.19 5.08
N HIS A 539 7.58 11.85 5.14
CA HIS A 539 8.06 10.74 5.99
C HIS A 539 8.10 11.07 7.48
N SER A 540 7.99 12.33 7.89
CA SER A 540 8.05 12.73 9.31
C SER A 540 6.85 12.22 10.11
N THR A 541 7.08 11.71 11.33
CA THR A 541 6.00 11.20 12.19
C THR A 541 4.95 12.25 12.56
N ASP A 542 5.31 13.54 12.55
CA ASP A 542 4.38 14.67 12.63
C ASP A 542 3.24 14.57 11.59
N ALA A 543 3.58 14.26 10.35
CA ALA A 543 2.65 14.15 9.22
C ALA A 543 1.93 12.79 9.22
N LEU A 544 2.69 11.70 9.38
CA LEU A 544 2.18 10.33 9.31
C LEU A 544 1.13 10.03 10.39
N TYR A 545 1.37 10.46 11.63
CA TYR A 545 0.40 10.30 12.73
C TYR A 545 -0.73 11.34 12.72
N CYS A 546 -0.76 12.29 11.77
CA CYS A 546 -1.89 13.23 11.61
C CYS A 546 -2.81 12.92 10.42
N SER A 547 -2.44 11.99 9.53
CA SER A 547 -3.23 11.70 8.31
C SER A 547 -4.29 10.60 8.51
N LYS A 548 -5.56 10.97 8.37
CA LYS A 548 -6.74 10.10 8.53
C LYS A 548 -7.31 9.59 7.22
N GLN A 549 -7.27 10.37 6.14
CA GLN A 549 -7.90 10.00 4.86
C GLN A 549 -6.86 9.68 3.78
N THR A 550 -5.87 10.54 3.56
CA THR A 550 -4.83 10.35 2.53
C THR A 550 -4.20 8.95 2.64
N ALA A 551 -4.25 8.20 1.53
CA ALA A 551 -4.10 6.74 1.52
C ALA A 551 -2.90 6.21 0.75
N VAL A 552 -2.18 7.07 0.02
CA VAL A 552 -0.97 6.73 -0.76
C VAL A 552 0.16 7.66 -0.33
N VAL A 553 1.37 7.14 -0.15
CA VAL A 553 2.56 7.94 0.23
C VAL A 553 3.79 7.52 -0.56
N ARG A 554 4.53 8.46 -1.16
CA ARG A 554 5.86 8.19 -1.76
C ARG A 554 6.78 7.65 -0.67
N ALA A 555 7.38 6.49 -0.89
CA ALA A 555 8.16 5.74 0.09
C ALA A 555 9.68 5.81 -0.11
N SER A 556 10.17 6.68 -0.99
CA SER A 556 11.58 6.86 -1.34
C SER A 556 11.94 8.35 -1.49
N ASP A 557 13.24 8.61 -1.59
CA ASP A 557 13.77 9.79 -2.33
C ASP A 557 13.35 9.71 -3.81
N ASP A 558 13.64 10.74 -4.60
CA ASP A 558 13.31 10.73 -6.02
C ASP A 558 14.15 9.71 -6.80
N PHE A 559 13.56 9.09 -7.81
CA PHE A 559 14.31 8.38 -8.85
C PHE A 559 15.13 9.39 -9.65
N TYR A 560 16.47 9.32 -9.58
CA TYR A 560 17.38 10.21 -10.31
C TYR A 560 17.98 9.50 -11.56
N PRO A 561 17.39 9.61 -12.77
CA PRO A 561 17.82 8.91 -13.99
C PRO A 561 19.22 9.29 -14.52
N ARG A 562 19.94 10.17 -13.82
CA ARG A 562 21.30 10.61 -14.17
C ARG A 562 22.30 10.46 -13.02
N ASP A 563 21.87 9.92 -11.87
CA ASP A 563 22.75 9.57 -10.75
C ASP A 563 22.78 8.04 -10.56
N PRO A 564 23.83 7.36 -11.04
CA PRO A 564 24.01 5.91 -10.85
C PRO A 564 24.02 5.46 -9.39
N VAL A 565 24.34 6.35 -8.43
CA VAL A 565 24.31 6.04 -6.98
C VAL A 565 22.87 5.80 -6.51
N SER A 566 21.86 6.39 -7.17
CA SER A 566 20.47 6.29 -6.73
C SER A 566 19.85 4.90 -6.92
N HIS A 567 20.30 4.11 -7.90
CA HIS A 567 19.47 3.03 -8.43
C HIS A 567 19.32 1.81 -7.51
N THR A 568 20.40 1.28 -6.95
CA THR A 568 20.33 0.11 -6.06
C THR A 568 19.82 0.48 -4.68
N ILE A 569 20.22 1.65 -4.15
CA ILE A 569 19.72 2.16 -2.87
C ILE A 569 18.21 2.46 -2.91
N HIS A 570 17.65 2.96 -4.03
CA HIS A 570 16.21 3.23 -4.15
C HIS A 570 15.37 1.98 -3.87
N ILE A 571 15.69 0.85 -4.51
CA ILE A 571 14.95 -0.41 -4.33
C ILE A 571 15.12 -0.97 -2.92
N ALA A 572 16.29 -0.81 -2.31
CA ALA A 572 16.48 -1.17 -0.90
C ALA A 572 15.63 -0.28 0.02
N SER A 573 15.83 1.04 -0.01
CA SER A 573 15.16 1.97 0.91
C SER A 573 13.64 1.97 0.75
N VAL A 574 13.11 1.91 -0.47
CA VAL A 574 11.65 1.86 -0.68
C VAL A 574 11.02 0.59 -0.11
N ALA A 575 11.71 -0.56 -0.19
CA ALA A 575 11.24 -1.82 0.39
C ALA A 575 11.25 -1.79 1.93
N TYR A 576 12.34 -1.34 2.55
CA TYR A 576 12.40 -1.24 4.02
C TYR A 576 11.44 -0.16 4.56
N ASN A 577 11.33 1.01 3.91
CA ASN A 577 10.34 2.03 4.26
C ASN A 577 8.90 1.48 4.14
N SER A 578 8.62 0.57 3.20
CA SER A 578 7.32 -0.10 3.04
C SER A 578 6.97 -1.07 4.19
N VAL A 579 7.93 -1.44 5.04
CA VAL A 579 7.64 -2.15 6.30
C VAL A 579 6.86 -1.22 7.26
N PHE A 580 7.36 -0.01 7.48
CA PHE A 580 6.78 1.00 8.38
C PHE A 580 5.60 1.76 7.75
N LEU A 581 5.81 2.41 6.59
CA LEU A 581 4.79 3.22 5.92
C LEU A 581 3.57 2.39 5.50
N GLY A 582 3.77 1.11 5.15
CA GLY A 582 2.74 0.17 4.69
C GLY A 582 1.63 -0.16 5.69
N GLU A 583 1.79 0.21 6.97
CA GLU A 583 0.72 0.12 7.97
C GLU A 583 -0.16 1.39 8.04
N ILE A 584 0.31 2.54 7.55
CA ILE A 584 -0.37 3.85 7.63
C ILE A 584 -1.01 4.24 6.27
N MET A 585 -0.32 3.95 5.17
CA MET A 585 -0.71 4.26 3.79
C MET A 585 -0.16 3.20 2.83
N LEU A 586 -0.64 3.16 1.59
CA LEU A 586 -0.04 2.36 0.53
C LEU A 586 1.25 3.05 0.03
N PRO A 587 2.41 2.37 0.05
CA PRO A 587 3.63 2.89 -0.51
C PRO A 587 3.53 3.10 -2.03
N ASP A 588 3.85 4.30 -2.48
CA ASP A 588 4.18 4.64 -3.85
C ASP A 588 5.71 4.57 -4.00
N TRP A 589 6.17 3.84 -5.02
CA TRP A 589 7.59 3.53 -5.24
C TRP A 589 8.27 4.50 -6.22
N ASP A 590 7.59 5.61 -6.51
CA ASP A 590 7.95 6.66 -7.48
C ASP A 590 7.89 6.20 -8.94
N MET A 591 7.86 7.17 -9.85
CA MET A 591 8.13 6.97 -11.27
C MET A 591 9.52 6.37 -11.53
N PHE A 592 9.73 5.98 -12.78
CA PHE A 592 11.02 5.62 -13.34
C PHE A 592 11.00 5.85 -14.86
N HIS A 593 12.18 5.79 -15.49
CA HIS A 593 12.29 5.71 -16.94
C HIS A 593 12.22 4.25 -17.41
N SER A 594 11.29 3.95 -18.32
CA SER A 594 11.25 2.69 -19.07
C SER A 594 12.45 2.54 -20.01
N LEU A 595 12.96 3.62 -20.60
CA LEU A 595 14.14 3.58 -21.47
C LEU A 595 15.42 3.99 -20.73
N HIS A 596 15.96 3.08 -19.91
CA HIS A 596 17.13 3.34 -19.07
C HIS A 596 17.94 2.04 -18.80
N PRO A 597 19.28 2.05 -18.63
CA PRO A 597 20.07 0.83 -18.39
C PRO A 597 19.66 0.02 -17.15
N ALA A 598 19.11 0.68 -16.13
CA ALA A 598 18.54 0.02 -14.94
C ALA A 598 17.00 -0.12 -14.99
N ALA A 599 16.35 0.11 -16.14
CA ALA A 599 14.89 0.17 -16.24
C ALA A 599 14.23 -1.15 -15.84
N GLU A 600 14.72 -2.31 -16.29
CA GLU A 600 14.07 -3.59 -15.99
C GLU A 600 14.13 -3.95 -14.49
N TYR A 601 15.23 -3.61 -13.83
CA TYR A 601 15.40 -3.72 -12.37
C TYR A 601 14.41 -2.84 -11.59
N HIS A 602 14.19 -1.59 -12.04
CA HIS A 602 13.22 -0.67 -11.45
C HIS A 602 11.76 -1.03 -11.76
N ALA A 603 11.52 -1.57 -12.95
CA ALA A 603 10.23 -2.00 -13.46
C ALA A 603 9.68 -3.21 -12.69
N SER A 604 10.47 -4.28 -12.60
CA SER A 604 10.07 -5.51 -11.92
C SER A 604 9.75 -5.26 -10.44
N ALA A 605 10.59 -4.46 -9.77
CA ALA A 605 10.39 -4.05 -8.38
C ALA A 605 9.07 -3.27 -8.18
N ARG A 606 8.75 -2.32 -9.08
CA ARG A 606 7.49 -1.57 -9.05
C ARG A 606 6.28 -2.45 -9.37
N ALA A 607 6.40 -3.41 -10.28
CA ALA A 607 5.32 -4.35 -10.60
C ALA A 607 4.92 -5.24 -9.41
N ILE A 608 5.85 -5.57 -8.52
CA ILE A 608 5.59 -6.37 -7.30
C ILE A 608 5.33 -5.52 -6.05
N SER A 609 5.44 -4.20 -6.12
CA SER A 609 5.26 -3.27 -5.00
C SER A 609 3.84 -3.27 -4.39
N GLY A 610 2.84 -3.59 -5.20
CA GLY A 610 1.42 -3.43 -4.85
C GLY A 610 0.95 -1.97 -4.72
N GLY A 611 1.82 -0.99 -5.03
CA GLY A 611 1.52 0.44 -5.09
C GLY A 611 0.97 0.89 -6.46
N PRO A 612 0.87 2.21 -6.70
CA PRO A 612 0.72 2.79 -8.04
C PRO A 612 1.89 2.41 -8.96
N LEU A 613 1.66 2.43 -10.27
CA LEU A 613 2.64 2.03 -11.27
C LEU A 613 2.62 3.03 -12.44
N TYR A 614 3.63 3.91 -12.47
CA TYR A 614 3.75 4.98 -13.46
C TYR A 614 5.20 5.24 -13.88
N VAL A 615 5.39 5.85 -15.04
CA VAL A 615 6.71 6.23 -15.61
C VAL A 615 6.81 7.74 -15.82
N SER A 616 8.02 8.25 -16.04
CA SER A 616 8.30 9.68 -16.29
C SER A 616 9.00 9.98 -17.62
N ASP A 617 9.17 8.97 -18.49
CA ASP A 617 9.83 9.11 -19.79
C ASP A 617 9.25 10.27 -20.65
N ALA A 618 10.14 10.96 -21.36
CA ALA A 618 9.76 11.97 -22.35
C ALA A 618 9.01 11.34 -23.55
N PRO A 619 8.11 12.08 -24.23
CA PRO A 619 7.36 11.55 -25.36
C PRO A 619 8.27 10.96 -26.46
N GLY A 620 8.05 9.69 -26.81
CA GLY A 620 8.87 8.96 -27.79
C GLY A 620 10.20 8.44 -27.25
N LYS A 621 10.40 8.39 -25.92
CA LYS A 621 11.55 7.78 -25.24
C LYS A 621 11.15 6.60 -24.35
N HIS A 622 10.24 5.76 -24.84
CA HIS A 622 9.65 4.64 -24.09
C HIS A 622 10.22 3.30 -24.51
N ASP A 623 10.42 2.37 -23.57
CA ASP A 623 10.61 0.94 -23.87
C ASP A 623 9.26 0.21 -23.79
N PHE A 624 8.65 -0.02 -24.95
CA PHE A 624 7.35 -0.70 -25.01
C PHE A 624 7.42 -2.21 -24.76
N ASP A 625 8.57 -2.86 -24.94
CA ASP A 625 8.69 -4.31 -24.67
C ASP A 625 8.94 -4.59 -23.18
N LEU A 626 9.55 -3.64 -22.47
CA LEU A 626 9.51 -3.59 -21.01
C LEU A 626 8.12 -3.26 -20.47
N LEU A 627 7.44 -2.24 -20.99
CA LEU A 627 6.10 -1.84 -20.51
C LEU A 627 5.06 -2.98 -20.64
N LYS A 628 5.13 -3.81 -21.69
CA LYS A 628 4.28 -5.02 -21.86
C LYS A 628 4.49 -6.10 -20.78
N LYS A 629 5.56 -6.03 -19.97
CA LYS A 629 5.77 -6.90 -18.79
C LYS A 629 5.04 -6.39 -17.54
N MET A 630 4.42 -5.21 -17.59
CA MET A 630 3.78 -4.51 -16.47
C MET A 630 2.34 -4.08 -16.76
N VAL A 631 2.06 -3.64 -17.99
CA VAL A 631 0.83 -2.96 -18.42
C VAL A 631 0.04 -3.87 -19.37
N LEU A 632 -1.25 -4.02 -19.11
CA LEU A 632 -2.19 -4.67 -20.03
C LEU A 632 -2.65 -3.70 -21.14
N PRO A 633 -3.09 -4.18 -22.32
CA PRO A 633 -3.52 -3.30 -23.41
C PRO A 633 -4.71 -2.36 -23.11
N ASP A 634 -5.47 -2.60 -22.02
CA ASP A 634 -6.52 -1.70 -21.52
C ASP A 634 -5.97 -0.54 -20.64
N GLY A 635 -4.65 -0.52 -20.41
CA GLY A 635 -3.97 0.41 -19.51
C GLY A 635 -4.19 0.11 -18.02
N SER A 636 -4.66 -1.08 -17.67
CA SER A 636 -4.68 -1.57 -16.29
C SER A 636 -3.44 -2.41 -15.96
N VAL A 637 -3.18 -2.63 -14.67
CA VAL A 637 -2.02 -3.40 -14.19
C VAL A 637 -2.43 -4.67 -13.45
N LEU A 638 -1.46 -5.57 -13.24
CA LEU A 638 -1.59 -6.75 -12.37
C LEU A 638 -1.08 -6.43 -10.97
N ARG A 639 -1.77 -5.57 -10.23
CA ARG A 639 -1.31 -5.08 -8.91
C ARG A 639 -1.44 -6.15 -7.81
N ALA A 640 -0.39 -6.34 -7.03
CA ALA A 640 -0.39 -7.20 -5.85
C ALA A 640 -1.18 -6.58 -4.65
N ARG A 641 -1.63 -7.42 -3.70
CA ARG A 641 -2.63 -7.06 -2.68
C ARG A 641 -2.08 -6.24 -1.49
N LEU A 642 -0.80 -6.36 -1.17
CA LEU A 642 -0.17 -5.76 0.00
C LEU A 642 0.93 -4.77 -0.43
N PRO A 643 1.50 -3.98 0.49
CA PRO A 643 2.80 -3.34 0.26
C PRO A 643 3.88 -4.41 0.08
N GLY A 644 4.68 -4.30 -0.97
CA GLY A 644 5.87 -5.12 -1.17
C GLY A 644 6.87 -4.88 -0.04
N ARG A 645 7.41 -5.94 0.55
CA ARG A 645 8.25 -5.87 1.76
C ARG A 645 9.45 -6.83 1.66
N PRO A 646 10.58 -6.54 2.32
CA PRO A 646 11.64 -7.52 2.53
C PRO A 646 11.09 -8.82 3.12
N THR A 647 11.66 -9.96 2.75
CA THR A 647 11.34 -11.26 3.39
C THR A 647 11.84 -11.29 4.84
N LYS A 648 11.30 -12.21 5.65
CA LYS A 648 11.61 -12.31 7.08
C LYS A 648 13.11 -12.43 7.38
N ASP A 649 13.85 -13.17 6.54
CA ASP A 649 15.30 -13.36 6.65
C ASP A 649 16.12 -12.15 6.19
N CYS A 650 15.61 -11.33 5.25
CA CYS A 650 16.24 -10.07 4.86
C CYS A 650 16.10 -8.96 5.90
N LEU A 651 15.07 -8.97 6.76
CA LEU A 651 14.74 -7.84 7.66
C LEU A 651 15.91 -7.26 8.48
N PHE A 652 16.95 -8.05 8.76
CA PHE A 652 18.10 -7.67 9.59
C PHE A 652 19.46 -7.83 8.87
N THR A 653 19.48 -7.93 7.54
CA THR A 653 20.71 -7.90 6.71
C THR A 653 20.84 -6.57 5.99
N ASP A 654 22.03 -6.21 5.50
CA ASP A 654 22.26 -4.95 4.78
C ASP A 654 22.60 -5.24 3.31
N PRO A 655 21.59 -5.55 2.46
CA PRO A 655 21.79 -5.95 1.07
C PRO A 655 22.32 -4.82 0.16
N ALA A 656 22.63 -3.65 0.73
CA ALA A 656 23.25 -2.53 0.03
C ALA A 656 24.76 -2.38 0.32
N ARG A 657 25.28 -3.01 1.39
CA ARG A 657 26.68 -2.85 1.86
C ARG A 657 27.38 -4.11 2.33
N ASP A 658 26.68 -5.17 2.73
CA ASP A 658 27.32 -6.33 3.37
C ASP A 658 28.12 -7.24 2.42
N GLY A 659 28.01 -7.04 1.11
CA GLY A 659 28.73 -7.79 0.08
C GLY A 659 28.30 -9.26 -0.08
N ILE A 660 27.28 -9.72 0.66
CA ILE A 660 26.88 -11.14 0.72
C ILE A 660 25.37 -11.38 0.64
N SER A 661 24.53 -10.36 0.88
CA SER A 661 23.07 -10.49 0.86
C SER A 661 22.48 -10.01 -0.47
N LEU A 662 21.50 -10.77 -0.96
CA LEU A 662 20.49 -10.29 -1.91
C LEU A 662 19.27 -9.80 -1.13
N LEU A 663 18.59 -8.76 -1.63
CA LEU A 663 17.29 -8.35 -1.12
C LEU A 663 16.20 -9.19 -1.79
N LYS A 664 15.46 -9.96 -1.00
CA LYS A 664 14.22 -10.61 -1.45
C LYS A 664 13.01 -9.76 -1.04
N ILE A 665 12.08 -9.56 -1.96
CA ILE A 665 10.87 -8.74 -1.77
C ILE A 665 9.65 -9.60 -2.08
N TRP A 666 8.75 -9.78 -1.10
CA TRP A 666 7.54 -10.58 -1.25
C TRP A 666 6.27 -9.73 -1.34
N ASN A 667 5.25 -10.27 -2.02
CA ASN A 667 3.89 -9.75 -2.01
C ASN A 667 2.87 -10.88 -2.29
N MET A 668 1.58 -10.62 -2.05
CA MET A 668 0.47 -11.58 -2.21
C MET A 668 -0.42 -11.25 -3.41
N ASN A 669 -0.83 -12.29 -4.13
CA ASN A 669 -1.92 -12.26 -5.10
C ASN A 669 -3.17 -12.93 -4.49
N LYS A 670 -4.21 -13.19 -5.30
CA LYS A 670 -5.41 -13.89 -4.80
C LYS A 670 -5.17 -15.37 -4.53
N PHE A 671 -4.46 -16.06 -5.42
CA PHE A 671 -4.26 -17.53 -5.41
C PHE A 671 -2.77 -17.92 -5.52
N GLY A 672 -1.90 -17.04 -5.01
CA GLY A 672 -0.47 -17.24 -4.92
C GLY A 672 0.20 -15.99 -4.35
N GLY A 673 1.52 -15.90 -4.47
CA GLY A 673 2.28 -14.69 -4.22
C GLY A 673 3.27 -14.40 -5.35
N VAL A 674 4.12 -13.42 -5.10
CA VAL A 674 5.23 -13.05 -5.98
C VAL A 674 6.45 -12.71 -5.13
N LEU A 675 7.63 -13.12 -5.59
CA LEU A 675 8.91 -12.97 -4.90
C LEU A 675 9.95 -12.43 -5.87
N GLY A 676 10.33 -11.16 -5.73
CA GLY A 676 11.46 -10.58 -6.44
C GLY A 676 12.77 -10.77 -5.66
N VAL A 677 13.88 -10.95 -6.36
CA VAL A 677 15.23 -11.07 -5.80
C VAL A 677 16.12 -10.05 -6.49
N TYR A 678 16.82 -9.22 -5.72
CA TYR A 678 17.58 -8.07 -6.21
C TYR A 678 18.97 -8.04 -5.59
N ASN A 679 20.01 -7.87 -6.40
CA ASN A 679 21.31 -7.44 -5.87
C ASN A 679 21.29 -5.91 -5.72
N CYS A 680 21.16 -5.44 -4.48
CA CYS A 680 21.11 -4.01 -4.14
C CYS A 680 22.48 -3.44 -3.70
N GLN A 681 23.55 -4.21 -3.81
CA GLN A 681 24.87 -3.79 -3.32
C GLN A 681 25.40 -2.59 -4.11
N GLY A 682 26.35 -1.87 -3.52
CA GLY A 682 27.14 -0.86 -4.21
C GLY A 682 26.86 0.55 -3.73
N ALA A 683 25.61 0.92 -3.48
CA ALA A 683 25.25 2.28 -3.06
C ALA A 683 24.41 2.29 -1.78
N ALA A 684 24.78 3.17 -0.85
CA ALA A 684 24.06 3.36 0.42
C ALA A 684 24.36 4.73 1.03
N TRP A 685 23.52 5.18 1.97
CA TRP A 685 23.75 6.39 2.75
C TRP A 685 25.07 6.33 3.53
N SER A 686 25.92 7.34 3.34
CA SER A 686 27.18 7.54 4.07
C SER A 686 26.95 8.54 5.20
N ALA A 687 26.99 8.05 6.45
CA ALA A 687 26.86 8.92 7.63
C ALA A 687 28.04 9.89 7.79
N THR A 688 29.21 9.57 7.21
CA THR A 688 30.39 10.45 7.20
C THR A 688 30.25 11.57 6.17
N GLU A 689 29.79 11.25 4.96
CA GLU A 689 29.71 12.23 3.85
C GLU A 689 28.35 12.95 3.75
N ARG A 690 27.33 12.52 4.52
CA ARG A 690 25.97 13.09 4.54
C ARG A 690 25.31 13.13 3.14
N LYS A 691 25.52 12.04 2.38
CA LYS A 691 24.92 11.79 1.06
C LYS A 691 24.82 10.27 0.82
N ASN A 692 24.10 9.88 -0.22
CA ASN A 692 24.28 8.55 -0.81
C ASN A 692 25.66 8.50 -1.49
N ALA A 693 26.37 7.38 -1.32
CA ALA A 693 27.70 7.18 -1.90
C ALA A 693 27.85 5.73 -2.40
N PHE A 694 28.77 5.53 -3.34
CA PHE A 694 29.26 4.20 -3.68
C PHE A 694 30.19 3.68 -2.57
N HIS A 695 30.05 2.39 -2.26
CA HIS A 695 30.90 1.63 -1.33
C HIS A 695 31.71 0.60 -2.12
N GLN A 696 32.79 0.08 -1.54
CA GLN A 696 33.59 -0.94 -2.23
C GLN A 696 32.81 -2.26 -2.31
N THR A 697 32.51 -2.71 -3.53
CA THR A 697 31.88 -4.01 -3.80
C THR A 697 32.67 -4.81 -4.82
N ASP A 698 32.57 -6.14 -4.74
CA ASP A 698 32.97 -7.01 -5.83
C ASP A 698 31.99 -6.89 -7.01
N SER A 699 32.46 -7.21 -8.22
CA SER A 699 31.64 -7.43 -9.41
C SER A 699 31.15 -8.88 -9.57
N ALA A 700 31.66 -9.79 -8.73
CA ALA A 700 31.24 -11.18 -8.65
C ALA A 700 29.73 -11.32 -8.33
N PRO A 701 29.03 -12.34 -8.88
CA PRO A 701 27.64 -12.62 -8.51
C PRO A 701 27.52 -13.08 -7.05
N ILE A 702 26.58 -12.50 -6.32
CA ILE A 702 26.20 -12.94 -4.97
C ILE A 702 25.13 -14.03 -5.12
N THR A 703 25.26 -15.12 -4.35
CA THR A 703 24.28 -16.22 -4.35
C THR A 703 23.42 -16.19 -3.08
N GLY A 704 22.14 -15.87 -3.25
CA GLY A 704 21.11 -16.03 -2.22
C GLY A 704 20.30 -17.32 -2.43
N TYR A 705 19.29 -17.51 -1.58
CA TYR A 705 18.43 -18.69 -1.61
C TYR A 705 16.96 -18.29 -1.49
N VAL A 706 16.11 -18.83 -2.36
CA VAL A 706 14.65 -18.63 -2.34
C VAL A 706 13.91 -19.90 -1.90
N ARG A 707 12.78 -19.72 -1.21
CA ARG A 707 11.85 -20.79 -0.79
C ARG A 707 10.41 -20.37 -1.09
N GLY A 708 9.51 -21.34 -1.23
CA GLY A 708 8.07 -21.05 -1.31
C GLY A 708 7.54 -20.26 -0.10
N GLY A 709 8.04 -20.60 1.10
CA GLY A 709 7.72 -19.91 2.36
C GLY A 709 8.35 -18.53 2.57
N ASP A 710 9.20 -18.05 1.64
CA ASP A 710 9.71 -16.67 1.71
C ASP A 710 8.60 -15.64 1.41
N VAL A 711 7.57 -16.07 0.66
CA VAL A 711 6.30 -15.36 0.58
C VAL A 711 5.55 -15.59 1.90
N HIS A 712 5.66 -14.64 2.82
CA HIS A 712 5.28 -14.80 4.23
C HIS A 712 3.86 -15.34 4.48
N LEU A 713 2.89 -14.96 3.64
CA LEU A 713 1.48 -15.36 3.77
C LEU A 713 1.04 -16.38 2.71
N ILE A 714 1.97 -17.14 2.11
CA ILE A 714 1.67 -18.11 1.04
C ILE A 714 0.58 -19.13 1.41
N ALA A 715 0.47 -19.49 2.69
CA ALA A 715 -0.58 -20.36 3.22
C ALA A 715 -2.01 -19.76 3.13
N GLU A 716 -2.17 -18.43 3.03
CA GLU A 716 -3.48 -17.81 2.76
C GLU A 716 -3.96 -18.04 1.31
N ALA A 717 -3.05 -18.38 0.39
CA ALA A 717 -3.36 -18.69 -1.00
C ALA A 717 -3.61 -20.18 -1.25
N ALA A 718 -3.34 -21.05 -0.27
CA ALA A 718 -3.57 -22.48 -0.39
C ALA A 718 -5.09 -22.79 -0.42
N ALA A 719 -5.48 -23.74 -1.27
CA ALA A 719 -6.89 -24.12 -1.43
C ALA A 719 -7.41 -25.05 -0.30
N ASP A 720 -6.49 -25.72 0.39
CA ASP A 720 -6.78 -26.72 1.42
C ASP A 720 -6.34 -26.24 2.81
N GLU A 721 -7.06 -26.64 3.86
CA GLU A 721 -6.68 -26.34 5.25
C GLU A 721 -5.53 -27.24 5.75
N ASP A 722 -5.23 -28.33 5.05
CA ASP A 722 -4.17 -29.33 5.30
C ASP A 722 -3.05 -29.34 4.24
N TRP A 723 -2.85 -28.22 3.53
CA TRP A 723 -1.74 -28.07 2.55
C TRP A 723 -0.36 -28.32 3.19
N ASN A 724 0.44 -29.17 2.53
CA ASN A 724 1.71 -29.68 3.05
C ASN A 724 2.90 -28.69 3.02
N GLY A 725 2.72 -27.50 2.43
CA GLY A 725 3.76 -26.48 2.30
C GLY A 725 4.53 -26.48 0.97
N ASP A 726 4.22 -27.38 0.04
CA ASP A 726 4.89 -27.47 -1.26
C ASP A 726 4.42 -26.35 -2.22
N CYS A 727 5.37 -25.66 -2.85
CA CYS A 727 5.11 -24.56 -3.78
C CYS A 727 5.68 -24.86 -5.17
N ALA A 728 4.93 -24.54 -6.21
CA ALA A 728 5.49 -24.35 -7.54
C ALA A 728 6.00 -22.91 -7.67
N LEU A 729 7.20 -22.74 -8.21
CA LEU A 729 7.79 -21.46 -8.58
C LEU A 729 7.96 -21.42 -10.10
N TYR A 730 7.67 -20.27 -10.72
CA TYR A 730 8.03 -19.96 -12.10
C TYR A 730 8.97 -18.76 -12.13
N SER A 731 10.18 -18.94 -12.67
CA SER A 731 11.16 -17.87 -12.88
C SER A 731 10.79 -17.07 -14.15
N HIS A 732 10.67 -15.75 -14.01
CA HIS A 732 10.33 -14.87 -15.12
C HIS A 732 11.47 -14.79 -16.14
N HIS A 733 12.73 -14.70 -15.68
CA HIS A 733 13.88 -14.56 -16.57
C HIS A 733 14.23 -15.86 -17.34
N SER A 734 14.27 -17.01 -16.66
CA SER A 734 14.59 -18.29 -17.31
C SER A 734 13.41 -18.95 -18.02
N GLY A 735 12.18 -18.58 -17.65
CA GLY A 735 10.95 -19.20 -18.12
C GLY A 735 10.71 -20.62 -17.62
N GLN A 736 11.48 -21.09 -16.63
CA GLN A 736 11.38 -22.43 -16.05
C GLN A 736 10.38 -22.49 -14.89
N ALA A 737 9.70 -23.64 -14.76
CA ALA A 737 8.94 -23.99 -13.58
C ALA A 737 9.69 -25.04 -12.74
N ILE A 738 9.57 -24.95 -11.42
CA ILE A 738 10.13 -25.91 -10.47
C ILE A 738 9.17 -26.08 -9.28
N VAL A 739 8.99 -27.30 -8.79
CA VAL A 739 8.33 -27.56 -7.50
C VAL A 739 9.38 -27.61 -6.41
N LEU A 740 9.25 -26.75 -5.41
CA LEU A 740 10.02 -26.79 -4.17
C LEU A 740 9.14 -27.41 -3.07
N PRO A 741 9.53 -28.57 -2.51
CA PRO A 741 8.91 -29.09 -1.31
C PRO A 741 9.06 -28.13 -0.12
N HIS A 742 8.25 -28.30 0.91
CA HIS A 742 8.27 -27.43 2.09
C HIS A 742 9.69 -27.18 2.65
N ASN A 743 10.03 -25.90 2.85
CA ASN A 743 11.34 -25.37 3.29
C ASN A 743 12.57 -25.66 2.38
N VAL A 744 12.42 -26.36 1.26
CA VAL A 744 13.52 -26.57 0.29
C VAL A 744 13.91 -25.25 -0.36
N ALA A 745 15.23 -25.05 -0.53
CA ALA A 745 15.83 -23.82 -1.02
C ALA A 745 16.41 -23.97 -2.43
N LEU A 746 16.08 -23.02 -3.31
CA LEU A 746 16.66 -22.87 -4.65
C LEU A 746 17.73 -21.76 -4.61
N PRO A 747 19.00 -22.01 -5.00
CA PRO A 747 20.01 -20.96 -5.11
C PRO A 747 19.70 -20.02 -6.29
N VAL A 748 19.99 -18.72 -6.10
CA VAL A 748 19.85 -17.67 -7.12
C VAL A 748 21.09 -16.78 -7.06
N SER A 749 21.82 -16.68 -8.17
CA SER A 749 23.08 -15.92 -8.27
C SER A 749 22.91 -14.67 -9.14
N LEU A 750 23.21 -13.49 -8.61
CA LEU A 750 23.01 -12.18 -9.27
C LEU A 750 24.21 -11.25 -9.08
N LYS A 751 24.69 -10.59 -10.14
CA LYS A 751 25.58 -9.42 -10.03
C LYS A 751 24.81 -8.17 -9.61
N VAL A 752 25.52 -7.10 -9.25
CA VAL A 752 24.92 -5.77 -8.95
C VAL A 752 24.00 -5.32 -10.10
N LEU A 753 22.81 -4.80 -9.77
CA LEU A 753 21.72 -4.44 -10.70
C LEU A 753 21.07 -5.60 -11.50
N GLU A 754 21.51 -6.86 -11.32
CA GLU A 754 20.74 -8.03 -11.79
C GLU A 754 19.62 -8.37 -10.79
N HIS A 755 18.56 -9.00 -11.30
CA HIS A 755 17.38 -9.40 -10.53
C HIS A 755 16.67 -10.60 -11.15
N GLU A 756 15.74 -11.21 -10.40
CA GLU A 756 14.83 -12.26 -10.83
C GLU A 756 13.45 -12.04 -10.18
N VAL A 757 12.36 -12.49 -10.81
CA VAL A 757 11.02 -12.51 -10.21
C VAL A 757 10.40 -13.89 -10.35
N PHE A 758 9.98 -14.45 -9.21
CA PHE A 758 9.24 -15.70 -9.14
C PHE A 758 7.75 -15.47 -8.93
N ALA A 759 6.90 -16.05 -9.78
CA ALA A 759 5.51 -16.32 -9.42
C ALA A 759 5.49 -17.56 -8.50
N VAL A 760 4.87 -17.45 -7.32
CA VAL A 760 4.88 -18.50 -6.29
C VAL A 760 3.46 -18.99 -6.04
N ALA A 761 3.19 -20.27 -6.24
CA ALA A 761 1.85 -20.84 -6.17
C ALA A 761 1.82 -22.13 -5.32
N PRO A 762 0.93 -22.25 -4.32
CA PRO A 762 0.76 -23.49 -3.55
C PRO A 762 0.36 -24.66 -4.45
N VAL A 763 1.00 -25.81 -4.27
CA VAL A 763 0.64 -27.03 -5.03
C VAL A 763 -0.63 -27.64 -4.45
N LYS A 764 -1.70 -27.65 -5.25
CA LYS A 764 -2.95 -28.36 -4.96
C LYS A 764 -2.87 -29.78 -5.54
N VAL A 765 -2.98 -30.79 -4.68
CA VAL A 765 -3.23 -32.18 -5.10
C VAL A 765 -4.72 -32.35 -5.40
N LEU A 766 -5.05 -32.80 -6.62
CA LEU A 766 -6.43 -33.12 -7.03
C LEU A 766 -6.79 -34.55 -6.63
N VAL A 767 -5.93 -35.49 -7.03
CA VAL A 767 -5.86 -36.91 -6.62
C VAL A 767 -4.40 -37.37 -6.69
N ALA A 768 -4.09 -38.58 -6.22
CA ALA A 768 -2.73 -39.14 -6.32
C ALA A 768 -2.21 -39.11 -7.78
N GLY A 769 -1.03 -38.52 -7.99
CA GLY A 769 -0.40 -38.34 -9.30
C GLY A 769 -0.87 -37.11 -10.11
N TYR A 770 -1.93 -36.42 -9.69
CA TYR A 770 -2.51 -35.26 -10.37
C TYR A 770 -2.52 -34.04 -9.46
N SER A 771 -1.53 -33.17 -9.63
CA SER A 771 -1.33 -31.92 -8.89
C SER A 771 -1.26 -30.72 -9.84
N PHE A 772 -1.59 -29.54 -9.32
CA PHE A 772 -1.64 -28.29 -10.10
C PHE A 772 -1.25 -27.07 -9.25
N ALA A 773 -0.65 -26.05 -9.88
CA ALA A 773 -0.44 -24.74 -9.27
C ALA A 773 -0.45 -23.64 -10.36
N PRO A 774 -1.29 -22.58 -10.25
CA PRO A 774 -1.41 -21.57 -11.30
C PRO A 774 -0.38 -20.45 -11.19
N PHE A 775 0.33 -20.12 -12.28
CA PHE A 775 1.24 -18.96 -12.32
C PHE A 775 0.59 -17.70 -12.92
N GLY A 776 -0.39 -17.84 -13.81
CA GLY A 776 -1.11 -16.72 -14.42
C GLY A 776 -0.50 -16.25 -15.74
N LEU A 777 -0.35 -14.93 -15.95
CA LEU A 777 0.22 -14.36 -17.18
C LEU A 777 1.75 -14.28 -17.09
N VAL A 778 2.42 -15.40 -17.39
CA VAL A 778 3.86 -15.63 -17.16
C VAL A 778 4.82 -14.80 -18.04
N ASN A 779 4.31 -13.94 -18.93
CA ASN A 779 5.10 -12.90 -19.58
C ASN A 779 5.21 -11.60 -18.75
N MET A 780 4.41 -11.44 -17.71
CA MET A 780 4.37 -10.24 -16.85
C MET A 780 5.05 -10.53 -15.51
N PHE A 781 5.68 -9.51 -14.89
CA PHE A 781 6.43 -9.69 -13.65
C PHE A 781 5.55 -10.19 -12.50
N ASN A 782 4.37 -9.60 -12.29
CA ASN A 782 3.39 -10.13 -11.33
C ASN A 782 2.34 -11.02 -12.02
N ALA A 783 2.80 -12.11 -12.65
CA ALA A 783 1.97 -13.04 -13.42
C ALA A 783 0.70 -13.51 -12.66
N GLY A 784 0.83 -13.82 -11.37
CA GLY A 784 -0.26 -14.31 -10.52
C GLY A 784 -1.33 -13.26 -10.19
N GLY A 785 -1.05 -11.97 -10.42
CA GLY A 785 -2.02 -10.88 -10.28
C GLY A 785 -3.13 -10.90 -11.34
N ALA A 786 -3.02 -11.75 -12.37
CA ALA A 786 -4.06 -11.96 -13.37
C ALA A 786 -5.15 -12.96 -12.93
N ILE A 787 -4.95 -13.73 -11.85
CA ILE A 787 -5.88 -14.79 -11.44
C ILE A 787 -6.96 -14.18 -10.53
N GLU A 788 -8.15 -13.96 -11.08
CA GLU A 788 -9.29 -13.32 -10.40
C GLU A 788 -10.15 -14.33 -9.63
N GLY A 789 -10.19 -15.58 -10.09
CA GLY A 789 -10.94 -16.70 -9.52
C GLY A 789 -10.30 -18.05 -9.85
N LEU A 790 -10.51 -19.05 -8.99
CA LEU A 790 -9.93 -20.39 -9.10
C LEU A 790 -10.84 -21.42 -8.41
N VAL A 791 -11.16 -22.52 -9.10
CA VAL A 791 -11.99 -23.62 -8.58
C VAL A 791 -11.40 -24.96 -9.01
N TYR A 792 -11.46 -25.93 -8.10
CA TYR A 792 -11.00 -27.31 -8.28
C TYR A 792 -12.18 -28.28 -8.11
N GLU A 793 -12.42 -29.13 -9.10
CA GLU A 793 -13.49 -30.12 -9.07
C GLU A 793 -12.97 -31.52 -9.47
N VAL A 794 -13.49 -32.56 -8.82
CA VAL A 794 -13.24 -33.97 -9.18
C VAL A 794 -14.58 -34.70 -9.19
N VAL A 795 -15.03 -35.14 -10.36
CA VAL A 795 -16.35 -35.74 -10.58
C VAL A 795 -16.21 -36.92 -11.55
N ASN A 796 -16.74 -38.10 -11.19
CA ASN A 796 -16.78 -39.29 -12.07
C ASN A 796 -15.43 -39.64 -12.74
N SER A 797 -14.34 -39.64 -11.98
CA SER A 797 -12.96 -39.85 -12.47
C SER A 797 -12.47 -38.83 -13.53
N GLN A 798 -13.08 -37.64 -13.57
CA GLN A 798 -12.59 -36.49 -14.31
C GLN A 798 -12.18 -35.39 -13.31
N GLY A 799 -10.96 -34.88 -13.48
CA GLY A 799 -10.46 -33.70 -12.79
C GLY A 799 -10.69 -32.46 -13.64
N LEU A 800 -11.14 -31.38 -13.02
CA LEU A 800 -11.35 -30.09 -13.65
C LEU A 800 -10.69 -28.99 -12.79
N VAL A 801 -9.85 -28.18 -13.43
CA VAL A 801 -9.39 -26.90 -12.87
C VAL A 801 -10.01 -25.78 -13.68
N ARG A 802 -10.77 -24.91 -13.02
CA ARG A 802 -11.40 -23.73 -13.62
C ARG A 802 -10.71 -22.48 -13.09
N LEU A 803 -10.27 -21.59 -13.98
CA LEU A 803 -9.66 -20.31 -13.63
C LEU A 803 -10.45 -19.16 -14.26
N GLU A 804 -10.50 -18.03 -13.57
CA GLU A 804 -10.96 -16.75 -14.10
C GLU A 804 -9.74 -15.82 -14.20
N MET A 805 -9.42 -15.38 -15.42
CA MET A 805 -8.17 -14.70 -15.77
C MET A 805 -8.44 -13.30 -16.35
N LYS A 806 -7.90 -12.27 -15.70
CA LYS A 806 -7.84 -10.90 -16.21
C LYS A 806 -6.74 -10.77 -17.27
N GLY A 807 -6.98 -9.97 -18.31
CA GLY A 807 -5.95 -9.59 -19.29
C GLY A 807 -5.63 -10.67 -20.30
N CYS A 808 -4.54 -10.45 -21.06
CA CYS A 808 -4.11 -11.30 -22.18
C CYS A 808 -2.58 -11.43 -22.22
N GLY A 809 -2.07 -12.50 -22.81
CA GLY A 809 -0.64 -12.83 -22.81
C GLY A 809 -0.38 -14.34 -22.84
N LYS A 810 0.82 -14.76 -22.42
CA LYS A 810 1.18 -16.18 -22.25
C LYS A 810 0.65 -16.66 -20.91
N PHE A 811 -0.34 -17.55 -20.92
CA PHE A 811 -0.78 -18.28 -19.74
C PHE A 811 0.29 -19.31 -19.33
N GLY A 812 0.49 -19.48 -18.02
CA GLY A 812 1.33 -20.54 -17.46
C GLY A 812 0.78 -21.12 -16.15
N ALA A 813 1.02 -22.41 -15.95
CA ALA A 813 0.78 -23.13 -14.71
C ALA A 813 1.71 -24.34 -14.60
N TYR A 814 1.93 -24.83 -13.38
CA TYR A 814 2.49 -26.17 -13.14
C TYR A 814 1.36 -27.20 -13.13
N SER A 815 1.58 -28.36 -13.74
CA SER A 815 0.79 -29.56 -13.51
C SER A 815 1.66 -30.82 -13.58
N SER A 816 1.43 -31.78 -12.67
CA SER A 816 2.20 -33.03 -12.62
C SER A 816 1.84 -34.03 -13.72
N ALA A 817 0.74 -33.80 -14.43
CA ALA A 817 0.24 -34.66 -15.49
C ALA A 817 -0.28 -33.80 -16.65
N LYS A 818 -0.16 -34.29 -17.89
CA LYS A 818 -0.64 -33.57 -19.05
C LYS A 818 -2.19 -33.49 -19.06
N PRO A 819 -2.80 -32.29 -19.17
CA PRO A 819 -4.24 -32.18 -19.37
C PRO A 819 -4.68 -32.92 -20.64
N THR A 820 -5.87 -33.50 -20.63
CA THR A 820 -6.48 -34.13 -21.82
C THR A 820 -6.95 -33.07 -22.82
N ARG A 821 -7.42 -31.91 -22.31
CA ARG A 821 -7.71 -30.70 -23.11
C ARG A 821 -7.66 -29.45 -22.24
N CYS A 822 -7.40 -28.31 -22.88
CA CYS A 822 -7.54 -26.98 -22.30
C CYS A 822 -8.60 -26.20 -23.09
N LEU A 823 -9.49 -25.48 -22.41
CA LEU A 823 -10.51 -24.62 -23.01
C LEU A 823 -10.29 -23.16 -22.61
N LEU A 824 -10.59 -22.23 -23.52
CA LEU A 824 -10.69 -20.80 -23.29
C LEU A 824 -12.11 -20.35 -23.64
N GLY A 825 -12.93 -20.12 -22.62
CA GLY A 825 -14.39 -20.17 -22.75
C GLY A 825 -14.81 -21.55 -23.29
N ASN A 826 -15.69 -21.56 -24.30
CA ASN A 826 -16.15 -22.80 -24.93
C ASN A 826 -15.17 -23.38 -25.99
N ASN A 827 -14.06 -22.69 -26.28
CA ASN A 827 -13.17 -23.04 -27.38
C ASN A 827 -11.98 -23.87 -26.87
N GLN A 828 -11.73 -25.04 -27.46
CA GLN A 828 -10.51 -25.81 -27.17
C GLN A 828 -9.28 -25.11 -27.76
N VAL A 829 -8.23 -24.96 -26.96
CA VAL A 829 -6.97 -24.31 -27.35
C VAL A 829 -5.83 -25.32 -27.45
N ASN A 830 -4.87 -25.06 -28.34
CA ASN A 830 -3.60 -25.78 -28.38
C ASN A 830 -2.70 -25.29 -27.24
N PHE A 831 -2.02 -26.20 -26.58
CA PHE A 831 -1.15 -25.91 -25.43
C PHE A 831 0.17 -26.68 -25.51
N GLY A 832 1.24 -26.03 -25.04
CA GLY A 832 2.50 -26.69 -24.72
C GLY A 832 2.41 -27.31 -23.33
N TYR A 833 2.99 -28.50 -23.19
CA TYR A 833 3.20 -29.16 -21.89
C TYR A 833 4.60 -29.77 -21.91
N ASP A 834 5.46 -29.27 -21.04
CA ASP A 834 6.74 -29.90 -20.73
C ASP A 834 6.53 -31.01 -19.68
N ALA A 835 7.05 -32.20 -19.95
CA ALA A 835 6.91 -33.35 -19.07
C ALA A 835 7.95 -33.35 -17.93
N ASP A 836 9.08 -32.68 -18.10
CA ASP A 836 10.18 -32.70 -17.12
C ASP A 836 9.97 -31.64 -16.02
N SER A 837 9.53 -30.43 -16.38
CA SER A 837 9.15 -29.38 -15.41
C SER A 837 7.66 -29.37 -15.01
N GLY A 838 6.80 -30.06 -15.77
CA GLY A 838 5.33 -29.96 -15.63
C GLY A 838 4.75 -28.61 -16.09
N LEU A 839 5.51 -27.79 -16.83
CA LEU A 839 5.07 -26.48 -17.29
C LEU A 839 4.02 -26.59 -18.41
N LEU A 840 2.79 -26.20 -18.08
CA LEU A 840 1.66 -26.03 -19.00
C LEU A 840 1.58 -24.56 -19.47
N THR A 841 1.57 -24.32 -20.79
CA THR A 841 1.44 -22.96 -21.35
C THR A 841 0.60 -22.87 -22.62
N PHE A 842 -0.07 -21.74 -22.83
CA PHE A 842 -0.69 -21.35 -24.11
C PHE A 842 -0.89 -19.83 -24.18
N ASN A 843 -1.27 -19.30 -25.35
CA ASN A 843 -1.44 -17.86 -25.54
C ASN A 843 -2.93 -17.44 -25.50
N ILE A 844 -3.22 -16.37 -24.77
CA ILE A 844 -4.49 -15.64 -24.75
C ILE A 844 -4.27 -14.39 -25.61
N HIS A 845 -4.82 -14.40 -26.83
CA HIS A 845 -4.46 -13.43 -27.88
C HIS A 845 -5.24 -12.10 -27.86
N HIS A 846 -6.27 -11.99 -27.02
CA HIS A 846 -7.16 -10.83 -26.93
C HIS A 846 -7.61 -10.67 -25.48
N LEU A 847 -8.03 -9.46 -25.09
CA LEU A 847 -8.67 -9.18 -23.81
C LEU A 847 -10.05 -9.89 -23.71
N PRO A 848 -10.66 -9.99 -22.50
CA PRO A 848 -12.02 -10.48 -22.35
C PRO A 848 -13.02 -9.75 -23.25
N GLN A 849 -14.03 -10.47 -23.77
CA GLN A 849 -15.07 -9.87 -24.62
C GLN A 849 -15.90 -8.83 -23.87
N ASP A 850 -16.42 -7.83 -24.58
CA ASP A 850 -17.22 -6.74 -24.01
C ASP A 850 -18.29 -7.24 -23.02
N GLY A 851 -18.41 -6.54 -21.89
CA GLY A 851 -19.26 -6.93 -20.76
C GLY A 851 -18.65 -7.96 -19.80
N HIS A 852 -17.58 -8.66 -20.17
CA HIS A 852 -16.87 -9.60 -19.31
C HIS A 852 -15.57 -8.97 -18.77
N ARG A 853 -15.20 -9.31 -17.52
CA ARG A 853 -13.96 -8.83 -16.88
C ARG A 853 -12.80 -9.83 -16.95
N VAL A 854 -13.09 -11.07 -17.32
CA VAL A 854 -12.19 -12.22 -17.23
C VAL A 854 -12.45 -13.20 -18.38
N HIS A 855 -11.40 -13.91 -18.80
CA HIS A 855 -11.55 -15.17 -19.51
C HIS A 855 -11.82 -16.29 -18.52
N VAL A 856 -12.66 -17.25 -18.90
CA VAL A 856 -12.74 -18.55 -18.22
C VAL A 856 -11.73 -19.48 -18.89
N ILE A 857 -10.89 -20.16 -18.10
CA ILE A 857 -10.03 -21.26 -18.54
C ILE A 857 -10.51 -22.54 -17.86
N GLU A 858 -10.62 -23.64 -18.61
CA GLU A 858 -10.93 -24.95 -18.06
C GLU A 858 -9.88 -25.98 -18.50
N LEU A 859 -9.23 -26.62 -17.53
CA LEU A 859 -8.21 -27.65 -17.73
C LEU A 859 -8.80 -29.00 -17.31
N VAL A 860 -8.92 -29.93 -18.26
CA VAL A 860 -9.64 -31.19 -18.06
C VAL A 860 -8.67 -32.37 -18.06
N TYR A 861 -8.74 -33.18 -17.02
CA TYR A 861 -7.89 -34.35 -16.80
C TYR A 861 -8.76 -35.61 -16.75
N HIS A 862 -8.45 -36.62 -17.57
CA HIS A 862 -8.95 -37.97 -17.34
C HIS A 862 -8.12 -38.62 -16.24
N LEU A 863 -8.72 -38.92 -15.09
CA LEU A 863 -8.05 -39.51 -13.95
C LEU A 863 -8.05 -41.04 -14.12
N SER A 864 -6.88 -41.64 -14.29
CA SER A 864 -6.73 -43.10 -14.19
C SER A 864 -6.94 -43.54 -12.74
N SER A 865 -7.81 -44.54 -12.54
CA SER A 865 -8.08 -45.18 -11.24
C SER A 865 -6.94 -46.08 -10.78
#